data_AF-A0A3M6UH31-F1
#
_entry.id   AF-A0A3M6UH31-F1
#
_cell.length_a   1.000
_cell.length_b   1.000
_cell.length_c   1.000
_cell.angle_alpha   90.00
_cell.angle_beta   90.00
_cell.angle_gamma   90.00
#
_symmetry.space_group_name_H-M   'P 1'
#
loop_
_entity.id
_entity.type
_entity.pdbx_description
1 polymer ?
#
loop_
_entity_poly.entity_id
_entity_poly.type
_entity_poly.pdbx_seq_one_letter_code
_entity_poly.pdbx_strand_id
1 'polypeptide(L)'
;MDVGSQVLRSTFDTIHPPATLHTVLGMLLRNICSLRTPTMGWDELPPATDIRTEDDIARVKYYRNTVYGHTPQASVDDSSFSAYWHEIREALVRLGGAYFRAEINNLEHDCMDPVIEEHYLRFMAGASSPFASTKETTNYARLCRLLMDVGSQVLRSTFDKIHPPETLHTVLGSTSVHYATLQSLYTGKVLNPTQWGKLYPSHSLVSSATFDITLLTVLLRNICSLRTPTKGWDELPPATDIRIEDDIARVKYYRNTVYTHAHQASVDNSSFSAYWHEIREALVRLGGAHFGAKIDNLEHDFMDPVVEEHYRELMKQWKIDDDSIKDKLEEIEGLININSKSFASTKETTNYAKLCRLLVNVGSQVLRSTFDKIHPPATLHTVLGSTSVHYATLQSLYRGRRRVLNPTQWGKLYPSHSLVSSATFDITLLTVLLRNICSLRTPTRGWDELPPATDKRIEDDIARVKYYRNTVYAHAHQASVDNSSFSAYWHEIREALVRLGGAHLRAKIDNLELDNMDPDIEEHYRELMKQWKIDDDNIKDKLEDIEGIFDPTELINGIRQLYKTREGWLSPFPWCEEFQFFLGDIFTRLKVVRRKKTRGEITDVCVEMSSILDPYEECSAPRTVLIEGEPGVGKTTYCKKYAYDWATEQQEPQGCGSTAFKVVLLLKCRDIHSDVWKAIADQLLPLRIDEEVKQQFFQFIRENQSNILFILDGLDELPSGKLSMFSKLIEGRELPRCHIVATARQEAGKEVRKCCDALLQIEGFTEKHVIEFVTKYFKERTDLATKLSQRMSRDKNLREIAANPLNTALLCLLCEEFEGTLPESRAQLYLDMVECVLRRYRKRKGLLETIEDLTNYYKPQLNHLGKVALNGLLDDKLDFNVSELRKDLTEFGFLSVQP
;
A
#
# COMPACT_ATOMS: atom_id res chain seq x y z
N MET A 1 4.91 0.45 37.72
CA MET A 1 5.84 -0.10 36.70
C MET A 1 5.63 0.49 35.32
N ASP A 2 4.40 0.76 34.90
CA ASP A 2 4.12 1.45 33.61
C ASP A 2 4.79 2.81 33.50
N VAL A 3 4.70 3.65 34.54
CA VAL A 3 5.44 4.92 34.61
C VAL A 3 6.95 4.70 34.54
N GLY A 4 7.48 3.65 35.17
CA GLY A 4 8.91 3.30 35.07
C GLY A 4 9.34 2.87 33.66
N SER A 5 8.49 2.15 32.94
CA SER A 5 8.71 1.78 31.53
C SER A 5 8.71 3.02 30.62
N GLN A 6 7.79 3.96 30.86
CA GLN A 6 7.72 5.23 30.13
C GLN A 6 8.91 6.13 30.42
N VAL A 7 9.35 6.21 31.69
CA VAL A 7 10.56 6.93 32.10
C VAL A 7 11.77 6.34 31.38
N LEU A 8 11.98 5.02 31.42
CA LEU A 8 13.11 4.37 30.75
C LEU A 8 13.09 4.56 29.22
N ARG A 9 11.91 4.58 28.59
CA ARG A 9 11.73 4.91 27.17
C ARG A 9 12.12 6.36 26.87
N SER A 10 11.62 7.30 27.66
CA SER A 10 11.96 8.71 27.52
C SER A 10 13.46 8.96 27.71
N THR A 11 14.08 8.31 28.69
CA THR A 11 15.54 8.39 28.91
C THR A 11 16.30 7.82 27.71
N PHE A 12 15.84 6.72 27.10
CA PHE A 12 16.43 6.13 25.90
C PHE A 12 16.30 7.04 24.66
N ASP A 13 15.11 7.60 24.41
CA ASP A 13 14.83 8.51 23.30
C ASP A 13 15.60 9.84 23.40
N THR A 14 15.95 10.26 24.63
CA THR A 14 16.81 11.42 24.86
C THR A 14 18.27 11.15 24.49
N ILE A 15 18.70 9.88 24.56
CA ILE A 15 20.06 9.45 24.25
C ILE A 15 20.23 9.18 22.73
N HIS A 16 19.16 8.79 22.01
CA HIS A 16 19.19 8.58 20.54
C HIS A 16 17.85 8.97 19.84
N PRO A 17 17.86 9.70 18.69
CA PRO A 17 16.63 9.99 17.91
C PRO A 17 16.09 8.77 17.13
N PRO A 18 14.79 8.76 16.74
CA PRO A 18 13.97 7.56 16.79
C PRO A 18 13.98 6.67 15.54
N ALA A 19 14.14 5.36 15.76
CA ALA A 19 13.54 4.30 14.95
C ALA A 19 13.32 3.04 15.80
N THR A 20 12.03 2.71 16.00
CA THR A 20 11.45 1.36 16.24
C THR A 20 12.03 0.47 17.36
N LEU A 21 11.31 0.30 18.47
CA LEU A 21 10.52 -0.92 18.79
C LEU A 21 10.05 -0.93 20.26
N HIS A 22 8.89 -1.55 20.48
CA HIS A 22 8.43 -2.03 21.79
C HIS A 22 9.18 -3.33 22.17
N THR A 23 9.41 -3.53 23.47
CA THR A 23 9.73 -4.83 24.11
C THR A 23 11.19 -5.30 24.13
N VAL A 24 12.20 -4.41 24.20
CA VAL A 24 13.58 -4.82 24.59
C VAL A 24 14.32 -3.73 25.39
N LEU A 25 13.64 -2.96 26.25
CA LEU A 25 14.31 -1.83 26.93
C LEU A 25 15.39 -2.25 27.95
N GLY A 26 15.24 -3.41 28.61
CA GLY A 26 16.25 -3.87 29.58
C GLY A 26 17.53 -4.42 28.95
N MET A 27 17.44 -5.06 27.77
CA MET A 27 18.59 -5.68 27.10
C MET A 27 19.23 -4.76 26.04
N LEU A 28 18.46 -3.87 25.38
CA LEU A 28 19.01 -2.93 24.39
C LEU A 28 19.89 -1.85 25.04
N LEU A 29 19.57 -1.41 26.26
CA LEU A 29 20.38 -0.42 26.99
C LEU A 29 21.83 -0.88 27.18
N ARG A 30 22.07 -2.20 27.29
CA ARG A 30 23.40 -2.78 27.52
C ARG A 30 24.28 -2.77 26.28
N ASN A 31 23.71 -2.98 25.10
CA ASN A 31 24.47 -3.16 23.86
C ASN A 31 24.55 -1.90 22.99
N ILE A 32 23.60 -0.96 23.13
CA ILE A 32 23.52 0.23 22.27
C ILE A 32 24.15 1.48 22.91
N CYS A 33 24.08 1.64 24.24
CA CYS A 33 24.33 2.95 24.87
C CYS A 33 25.72 3.14 25.51
N SER A 34 26.69 2.23 25.33
CA SER A 34 28.04 2.33 25.94
C SER A 34 28.02 2.61 27.46
N LEU A 35 26.96 2.18 28.16
CA LEU A 35 26.79 2.38 29.60
C LEU A 35 27.85 1.60 30.38
N ARG A 36 28.38 2.18 31.46
CA ARG A 36 29.38 1.50 32.29
C ARG A 36 28.71 0.42 33.15
N THR A 37 29.49 -0.52 33.66
CA THR A 37 28.98 -1.45 34.67
C THR A 37 28.64 -0.69 35.96
N PRO A 38 27.45 -0.93 36.56
CA PRO A 38 27.09 -0.40 37.88
C PRO A 38 28.14 -0.78 38.94
N THR A 39 28.20 -0.05 40.04
CA THR A 39 29.20 -0.25 41.10
C THR A 39 29.21 -1.68 41.65
N MET A 40 28.04 -2.28 41.86
CA MET A 40 27.88 -3.64 42.39
C MET A 40 27.45 -4.65 41.31
N GLY A 41 27.43 -4.25 40.03
CA GLY A 41 26.89 -5.06 38.94
C GLY A 41 25.37 -4.95 38.78
N TRP A 42 24.82 -5.66 37.79
CA TRP A 42 23.44 -5.47 37.31
C TRP A 42 22.37 -6.25 38.08
N ASP A 43 22.79 -7.15 38.97
CA ASP A 43 21.90 -8.07 39.69
C ASP A 43 21.97 -7.87 41.22
N GLU A 44 22.82 -6.96 41.70
CA GLU A 44 22.93 -6.57 43.10
C GLU A 44 22.39 -5.15 43.31
N LEU A 45 21.85 -4.87 44.50
CA LEU A 45 21.34 -3.55 44.86
C LEU A 45 22.51 -2.57 45.08
N PRO A 46 22.66 -1.51 44.25
CA PRO A 46 23.74 -0.56 44.44
C PRO A 46 23.49 0.32 45.67
N PRO A 47 24.54 0.73 46.43
CA PRO A 47 24.42 1.63 47.57
C PRO A 47 23.58 2.86 47.27
N ALA A 48 22.73 3.32 48.21
CA ALA A 48 21.87 4.48 47.99
C ALA A 48 22.63 5.78 47.66
N THR A 49 23.92 5.85 47.97
CA THR A 49 24.83 6.94 47.59
C THR A 49 25.19 6.95 46.10
N ASP A 50 24.99 5.84 45.40
CA ASP A 50 25.33 5.67 44.00
C ASP A 50 24.15 6.08 43.12
N ILE A 51 24.25 7.31 42.61
CA ILE A 51 23.21 8.03 41.86
C ILE A 51 23.52 8.14 40.36
N ARG A 52 24.40 7.28 39.83
CA ARG A 52 24.67 7.25 38.38
C ARG A 52 23.49 6.57 37.68
N THR A 53 23.29 6.93 36.42
CA THR A 53 22.19 6.40 35.59
C THR A 53 22.18 4.86 35.57
N GLU A 54 23.33 4.22 35.48
CA GLU A 54 23.44 2.75 35.46
C GLU A 54 23.09 2.11 36.81
N ASP A 55 23.45 2.77 37.91
CA ASP A 55 23.13 2.32 39.27
C ASP A 55 21.63 2.49 39.56
N ASP A 56 21.00 3.58 39.09
CA ASP A 56 19.55 3.78 39.20
C ASP A 56 18.76 2.76 38.35
N ILE A 57 19.24 2.41 37.15
CA ILE A 57 18.63 1.33 36.33
C ILE A 57 18.77 -0.03 37.03
N ALA A 58 19.95 -0.34 37.58
CA ALA A 58 20.17 -1.57 38.34
C ALA A 58 19.29 -1.66 39.59
N ARG A 59 19.10 -0.54 40.30
CA ARG A 59 18.22 -0.43 41.47
C ARG A 59 16.75 -0.69 41.13
N VAL A 60 16.24 -0.08 40.07
CA VAL A 60 14.86 -0.32 39.58
C VAL A 60 14.67 -1.79 39.18
N LYS A 61 15.67 -2.39 38.52
CA LYS A 61 15.66 -3.80 38.14
C LYS A 61 15.69 -4.73 39.37
N TYR A 62 16.53 -4.44 40.36
CA TYR A 62 16.64 -5.22 41.59
C TYR A 62 15.30 -5.26 42.32
N TYR A 63 14.69 -4.11 42.61
CA TYR A 63 13.43 -4.08 43.34
C TYR A 63 12.26 -4.69 42.56
N ARG A 64 12.23 -4.56 41.22
CA ARG A 64 11.27 -5.29 40.38
C ARG A 64 11.38 -6.80 40.61
N ASN A 65 12.60 -7.33 40.54
CA ASN A 65 12.84 -8.76 40.71
C ASN A 65 12.54 -9.20 42.16
N THR A 66 12.85 -8.37 43.15
CA THR A 66 12.50 -8.63 44.56
C THR A 66 10.99 -8.69 44.75
N VAL A 67 10.22 -7.74 44.22
CA VAL A 67 8.75 -7.72 44.36
C VAL A 67 8.09 -8.90 43.65
N TYR A 68 8.53 -9.27 42.44
CA TYR A 68 8.00 -10.45 41.73
C TYR A 68 8.54 -11.80 42.26
N GLY A 69 9.68 -11.79 42.96
CA GLY A 69 10.27 -12.99 43.58
C GLY A 69 9.51 -13.51 44.80
N HIS A 70 8.64 -12.71 45.43
CA HIS A 70 7.79 -13.11 46.57
C HIS A 70 6.55 -13.90 46.11
N THR A 71 6.78 -15.06 45.52
CA THR A 71 5.78 -15.85 44.78
C THR A 71 4.70 -16.58 45.59
N PRO A 72 4.66 -16.64 46.95
CA PRO A 72 3.46 -17.15 47.61
C PRO A 72 2.60 -16.11 48.35
N GLN A 73 3.04 -14.86 48.55
CA GLN A 73 2.33 -13.95 49.47
C GLN A 73 1.73 -12.68 48.85
N ALA A 74 2.09 -12.29 47.62
CA ALA A 74 1.49 -11.16 46.88
C ALA A 74 1.14 -9.92 47.73
N SER A 75 1.93 -9.66 48.78
CA SER A 75 1.74 -8.59 49.75
C SER A 75 3.11 -8.26 50.33
N VAL A 76 3.38 -6.97 50.43
CA VAL A 76 4.56 -6.40 51.06
C VAL A 76 4.01 -5.62 52.24
N ASP A 77 4.56 -5.81 53.44
CA ASP A 77 4.11 -5.04 54.61
C ASP A 77 4.39 -3.54 54.42
N ASP A 78 3.63 -2.68 55.09
CA ASP A 78 3.72 -1.22 54.91
C ASP A 78 5.14 -0.66 55.13
N SER A 79 5.93 -1.30 56.01
CA SER A 79 7.30 -0.85 56.30
C SER A 79 8.26 -1.19 55.16
N SER A 80 8.16 -2.40 54.61
CA SER A 80 8.90 -2.82 53.42
C SER A 80 8.45 -2.06 52.17
N PHE A 81 7.15 -1.81 52.03
CA PHE A 81 6.60 -1.01 50.92
C PHE A 81 7.14 0.42 50.95
N SER A 82 7.09 1.09 52.11
CA SER A 82 7.60 2.45 52.26
C SER A 82 9.10 2.54 51.93
N ALA A 83 9.89 1.55 52.38
CA ALA A 83 11.32 1.49 52.08
C ALA A 83 11.61 1.27 50.58
N TYR A 84 10.95 0.30 49.95
CA TYR A 84 11.14 0.02 48.52
C TYR A 84 10.63 1.17 47.65
N TRP A 85 9.48 1.73 47.99
CA TRP A 85 8.88 2.84 47.29
C TRP A 85 9.78 4.07 47.31
N HIS A 86 10.33 4.42 48.47
CA HIS A 86 11.24 5.55 48.59
C HIS A 86 12.46 5.41 47.65
N GLU A 87 13.11 4.25 47.64
CA GLU A 87 14.29 4.04 46.78
C GLU A 87 13.96 4.01 45.28
N ILE A 88 12.84 3.36 44.90
CA ILE A 88 12.38 3.31 43.49
C ILE A 88 11.97 4.70 43.00
N ARG A 89 11.24 5.45 43.82
CA ARG A 89 10.77 6.81 43.51
C ARG A 89 11.95 7.72 43.19
N GLU A 90 12.95 7.76 44.08
CA GLU A 90 14.11 8.62 43.90
C GLU A 90 14.91 8.23 42.64
N ALA A 91 15.05 6.93 42.34
CA ALA A 91 15.69 6.46 41.12
C ALA A 91 14.91 6.87 39.85
N LEU A 92 13.59 6.68 39.82
CA LEU A 92 12.75 7.02 38.67
C LEU A 92 12.68 8.53 38.41
N VAL A 93 12.65 9.34 39.48
CA VAL A 93 12.68 10.81 39.35
C VAL A 93 14.03 11.28 38.81
N ARG A 94 15.14 10.64 39.20
CA ARG A 94 16.46 10.93 38.62
C ARG A 94 16.56 10.53 37.15
N LEU A 95 15.98 9.40 36.77
CA LEU A 95 15.98 8.91 35.38
C LEU A 95 15.06 9.73 34.45
N GLY A 96 13.88 10.13 34.92
CA GLY A 96 12.86 10.82 34.13
C GLY A 96 12.90 12.35 34.19
N GLY A 97 13.70 12.94 35.09
CA GLY A 97 13.75 14.38 35.29
C GLY A 97 12.48 14.96 35.93
N ALA A 98 12.37 16.29 36.00
CA ALA A 98 11.30 16.99 36.71
C ALA A 98 9.88 16.73 36.14
N TYR A 99 9.78 16.31 34.89
CA TYR A 99 8.53 16.09 34.16
C TYR A 99 7.67 14.99 34.80
N PHE A 100 8.27 13.86 35.18
CA PHE A 100 7.55 12.73 35.78
C PHE A 100 7.38 12.83 37.30
N ARG A 101 7.97 13.84 37.94
CA ARG A 101 7.95 13.97 39.41
C ARG A 101 6.53 14.05 39.98
N ALA A 102 5.64 14.81 39.35
CA ALA A 102 4.27 14.96 39.82
C ALA A 102 3.47 13.65 39.68
N GLU A 103 3.65 12.94 38.56
CA GLU A 103 2.98 11.68 38.27
C GLU A 103 3.46 10.55 39.20
N ILE A 104 4.76 10.48 39.45
CA ILE A 104 5.33 9.50 40.39
C ILE A 104 4.88 9.78 41.83
N ASN A 105 4.81 11.05 42.25
CA ASN A 105 4.38 11.40 43.60
C ASN A 105 2.90 11.08 43.86
N ASN A 106 2.04 11.15 42.85
CA ASN A 106 0.62 10.83 42.98
C ASN A 106 0.38 9.32 43.21
N LEU A 107 1.25 8.45 42.67
CA LEU A 107 1.13 7.00 42.80
C LEU A 107 1.28 6.48 44.24
N GLU A 108 1.89 7.24 45.15
CA GLU A 108 2.03 6.85 46.56
C GLU A 108 0.68 6.88 47.32
N HIS A 109 -0.28 7.65 46.81
CA HIS A 109 -1.56 7.92 47.47
C HIS A 109 -2.78 7.44 46.66
N ASP A 110 -2.58 6.94 45.44
CA ASP A 110 -3.65 6.34 44.63
C ASP A 110 -4.01 4.95 45.19
N CYS A 111 -5.14 4.85 45.89
CA CYS A 111 -5.78 3.57 46.13
C CYS A 111 -6.37 3.07 44.80
N MET A 112 -5.98 1.86 44.36
CA MET A 112 -6.63 1.23 43.22
C MET A 112 -8.12 1.04 43.52
N ASP A 113 -8.96 1.33 42.52
CA ASP A 113 -10.38 1.01 42.57
C ASP A 113 -10.54 -0.50 42.85
N PRO A 114 -11.35 -0.93 43.83
CA PRO A 114 -11.48 -2.35 44.20
C PRO A 114 -11.87 -3.26 43.02
N VAL A 115 -12.59 -2.73 42.03
CA VAL A 115 -12.96 -3.44 40.80
C VAL A 115 -11.76 -3.55 39.86
N ILE A 116 -10.91 -2.52 39.77
CA ILE A 116 -9.66 -2.57 39.00
C ILE A 116 -8.65 -3.48 39.69
N GLU A 117 -8.56 -3.44 41.02
CA GLU A 117 -7.73 -4.34 41.84
C GLU A 117 -8.18 -5.80 41.67
N GLU A 118 -9.48 -6.09 41.75
CA GLU A 118 -10.03 -7.42 41.46
C GLU A 118 -9.79 -7.84 40.00
N HIS A 119 -9.85 -6.90 39.04
CA HIS A 119 -9.57 -7.15 37.64
C HIS A 119 -8.07 -7.36 37.37
N TYR A 120 -7.18 -6.67 38.08
CA TYR A 120 -5.72 -6.83 38.01
C TYR A 120 -5.26 -8.11 38.71
N LEU A 121 -5.84 -8.44 39.86
CA LEU A 121 -5.63 -9.72 40.55
C LEU A 121 -6.22 -10.88 39.74
N ARG A 122 -7.37 -10.72 39.07
CA ARG A 122 -7.88 -11.69 38.08
C ARG A 122 -7.05 -11.73 36.80
N PHE A 123 -6.39 -10.65 36.39
CA PHE A 123 -5.49 -10.65 35.25
C PHE A 123 -4.16 -11.35 35.60
N MET A 124 -3.66 -11.16 36.81
CA MET A 124 -2.47 -11.85 37.34
C MET A 124 -2.74 -13.32 37.70
N ALA A 125 -3.92 -13.64 38.27
CA ALA A 125 -4.35 -15.01 38.58
C ALA A 125 -4.96 -15.74 37.36
N GLY A 126 -5.44 -14.98 36.37
CA GLY A 126 -6.04 -15.44 35.12
C GLY A 126 -5.11 -15.29 33.92
N ALA A 127 -3.84 -14.99 34.13
CA ALA A 127 -2.76 -15.32 33.21
C ALA A 127 -2.55 -16.85 33.18
N SER A 128 -3.61 -17.60 32.87
CA SER A 128 -3.42 -18.82 32.10
C SER A 128 -3.00 -18.37 30.71
N SER A 129 -1.67 -18.26 30.50
CA SER A 129 -1.10 -18.68 29.23
C SER A 129 -1.77 -20.00 28.84
N PRO A 130 -2.09 -20.26 27.55
CA PRO A 130 -2.53 -21.59 27.14
C PRO A 130 -1.52 -22.70 27.49
N PHE A 131 -0.31 -22.34 27.97
CA PHE A 131 0.73 -23.26 28.39
C PHE A 131 1.26 -22.88 29.78
N ALA A 132 0.99 -23.71 30.78
CA ALA A 132 1.75 -23.68 32.02
C ALA A 132 3.22 -23.99 31.70
N SER A 133 4.16 -23.12 32.11
CA SER A 133 5.59 -23.42 32.05
C SER A 133 5.85 -24.69 32.87
N THR A 134 6.32 -25.74 32.20
CA THR A 134 6.74 -27.00 32.82
C THR A 134 8.26 -27.04 32.89
N LYS A 135 8.81 -27.96 33.69
CA LYS A 135 10.26 -28.13 33.77
C LYS A 135 10.87 -28.46 32.41
N GLU A 136 10.17 -29.24 31.59
CA GLU A 136 10.59 -29.62 30.24
C GLU A 136 10.58 -28.44 29.26
N THR A 137 9.65 -27.51 29.45
CA THR A 137 9.59 -26.28 28.65
C THR A 137 10.74 -25.34 29.02
N THR A 138 11.02 -25.19 30.32
CA THR A 138 12.20 -24.44 30.78
C THR A 138 13.51 -25.07 30.28
N ASN A 139 13.65 -26.40 30.33
CA ASN A 139 14.83 -27.11 29.83
C ASN A 139 15.09 -26.85 28.35
N TYR A 140 14.04 -26.89 27.52
CA TYR A 140 14.16 -26.58 26.10
C TYR A 140 14.65 -25.15 25.89
N ALA A 141 14.06 -24.17 26.57
CA ALA A 141 14.46 -22.77 26.47
C ALA A 141 15.92 -22.53 26.93
N ARG A 142 16.37 -23.24 27.97
CA ARG A 142 17.78 -23.21 28.43
C ARG A 142 18.74 -23.71 27.36
N LEU A 143 18.46 -24.84 26.71
CA LEU A 143 19.28 -25.36 25.61
C LEU A 143 19.33 -24.38 24.42
N CYS A 144 18.20 -23.75 24.11
CA CYS A 144 18.14 -22.72 23.07
C CYS A 144 19.05 -21.54 23.41
N ARG A 145 18.96 -21.03 24.64
CA ARG A 145 19.80 -19.93 25.13
C ARG A 145 21.29 -20.29 25.15
N LEU A 146 21.64 -21.51 25.57
CA LEU A 146 23.01 -22.02 25.55
C LEU A 146 23.60 -22.00 24.13
N LEU A 147 22.86 -22.51 23.14
CA LEU A 147 23.32 -22.55 21.75
C LEU A 147 23.33 -21.17 21.09
N MET A 148 22.29 -20.37 21.31
CA MET A 148 22.08 -19.10 20.60
C MET A 148 22.92 -17.97 21.17
N ASP A 149 22.99 -17.84 22.49
CA ASP A 149 23.74 -16.76 23.13
C ASP A 149 25.21 -17.15 23.26
N VAL A 150 25.47 -18.25 23.97
CA VAL A 150 26.83 -18.66 24.30
C VAL A 150 27.49 -19.33 23.11
N GLY A 151 26.79 -20.24 22.42
CA GLY A 151 27.30 -20.91 21.22
C GLY A 151 27.69 -19.94 20.11
N SER A 152 26.85 -18.94 19.81
CA SER A 152 27.21 -17.89 18.83
C SER A 152 28.43 -17.08 19.28
N GLN A 153 28.58 -16.77 20.56
CA GLN A 153 29.75 -16.04 21.07
C GLN A 153 31.03 -16.87 20.96
N VAL A 154 30.98 -18.15 21.31
CA VAL A 154 32.12 -19.07 21.23
C VAL A 154 32.54 -19.26 19.77
N LEU A 155 31.61 -19.59 18.87
CA LEU A 155 31.92 -19.78 17.46
C LEU A 155 32.40 -18.49 16.79
N ARG A 156 31.83 -17.33 17.16
CA ARG A 156 32.32 -16.03 16.69
C ARG A 156 33.74 -15.77 17.18
N SER A 157 34.03 -16.03 18.45
CA SER A 157 35.39 -15.90 18.97
C SER A 157 36.38 -16.81 18.23
N THR A 158 35.98 -18.04 17.91
CA THR A 158 36.80 -18.97 17.11
C THR A 158 36.99 -18.45 15.69
N PHE A 159 35.95 -17.92 15.06
CA PHE A 159 36.01 -17.33 13.72
C PHE A 159 36.92 -16.10 13.70
N ASP A 160 36.75 -15.17 14.64
CA ASP A 160 37.52 -13.93 14.74
C ASP A 160 39.01 -14.18 15.03
N LYS A 161 39.36 -15.30 15.68
CA LYS A 161 40.76 -15.73 15.85
C LYS A 161 41.41 -16.14 14.54
N ILE A 162 40.63 -16.65 13.58
CA ILE A 162 41.11 -17.08 12.25
C ILE A 162 41.07 -15.90 11.28
N HIS A 163 39.97 -15.14 11.30
CA HIS A 163 39.70 -13.97 10.47
C HIS A 163 39.35 -12.76 11.34
N PRO A 164 40.35 -11.95 11.75
CA PRO A 164 40.12 -10.80 12.61
C PRO A 164 39.10 -9.81 12.03
N PRO A 165 38.20 -9.22 12.85
CA PRO A 165 37.15 -8.31 12.37
C PRO A 165 37.68 -7.14 11.55
N GLU A 166 38.88 -6.62 11.87
CA GLU A 166 39.50 -5.48 11.19
C GLU A 166 39.87 -5.81 9.74
N THR A 167 40.23 -7.07 9.46
CA THR A 167 40.67 -7.52 8.13
C THR A 167 39.60 -8.34 7.41
N LEU A 168 38.47 -8.61 8.05
CA LEU A 168 37.39 -9.46 7.54
C LEU A 168 36.87 -9.01 6.15
N HIS A 169 36.69 -7.71 5.95
CA HIS A 169 36.28 -7.15 4.65
C HIS A 169 37.27 -7.45 3.52
N THR A 170 38.58 -7.48 3.84
CA THR A 170 39.62 -7.84 2.89
C THR A 170 39.62 -9.35 2.65
N VAL A 171 39.46 -10.17 3.68
CA VAL A 171 39.40 -11.65 3.54
C VAL A 171 38.22 -12.09 2.67
N LEU A 172 37.06 -11.45 2.83
CA LEU A 172 35.86 -11.74 2.05
C LEU A 172 35.93 -11.18 0.61
N GLY A 173 36.67 -10.07 0.40
CA GLY A 173 36.74 -9.39 -0.90
C GLY A 173 37.99 -9.67 -1.75
N SER A 174 39.11 -10.13 -1.18
CA SER A 174 40.43 -10.15 -1.86
C SER A 174 40.84 -11.50 -2.46
N THR A 175 40.32 -12.62 -1.96
CA THR A 175 40.65 -13.96 -2.46
C THR A 175 39.54 -14.45 -3.40
N SER A 176 39.87 -14.61 -4.68
CA SER A 176 38.97 -15.21 -5.68
C SER A 176 38.36 -16.54 -5.20
N VAL A 177 39.12 -17.31 -4.41
CA VAL A 177 38.67 -18.55 -3.78
C VAL A 177 37.57 -18.32 -2.74
N HIS A 178 37.73 -17.38 -1.80
CA HIS A 178 36.70 -17.14 -0.77
C HIS A 178 35.42 -16.59 -1.39
N TYR A 179 35.52 -15.62 -2.31
CA TYR A 179 34.35 -15.09 -2.99
C TYR A 179 33.66 -16.18 -3.84
N ALA A 180 34.41 -17.00 -4.59
CA ALA A 180 33.84 -18.09 -5.38
C ALA A 180 33.20 -19.18 -4.49
N THR A 181 33.82 -19.54 -3.37
CA THR A 181 33.23 -20.50 -2.41
C THR A 181 31.95 -19.94 -1.80
N LEU A 182 31.96 -18.69 -1.33
CA LEU A 182 30.76 -18.06 -0.77
C LEU A 182 29.67 -17.86 -1.83
N GLN A 183 30.04 -17.44 -3.03
CA GLN A 183 29.11 -17.32 -4.15
C GLN A 183 28.51 -18.67 -4.52
N SER A 184 29.31 -19.74 -4.54
CA SER A 184 28.83 -21.12 -4.75
C SER A 184 27.85 -21.55 -3.65
N LEU A 185 28.14 -21.23 -2.39
CA LEU A 185 27.24 -21.48 -1.26
C LEU A 185 25.95 -20.66 -1.36
N TYR A 186 26.01 -19.43 -1.88
CA TYR A 186 24.85 -18.58 -2.11
C TYR A 186 24.01 -19.05 -3.29
N THR A 187 24.62 -19.40 -4.42
CA THR A 187 23.93 -19.96 -5.59
C THR A 187 23.35 -21.34 -5.29
N GLY A 188 24.05 -22.14 -4.47
CA GLY A 188 23.58 -23.42 -3.95
C GLY A 188 22.58 -23.30 -2.79
N LYS A 189 22.12 -22.08 -2.47
CA LYS A 189 21.12 -21.76 -1.43
C LYS A 189 21.48 -22.23 0.00
N VAL A 190 22.76 -22.50 0.28
CA VAL A 190 23.27 -22.74 1.64
C VAL A 190 23.34 -21.42 2.44
N LEU A 191 23.57 -20.30 1.75
CA LEU A 191 23.46 -18.95 2.32
C LEU A 191 22.19 -18.27 1.81
N ASN A 192 21.39 -17.69 2.70
CA ASN A 192 20.20 -16.94 2.31
C ASN A 192 20.50 -15.44 2.01
N PRO A 193 19.59 -14.68 1.36
CA PRO A 193 19.82 -13.29 1.01
C PRO A 193 20.15 -12.38 2.21
N THR A 194 19.56 -12.66 3.38
CA THR A 194 19.84 -11.91 4.62
C THR A 194 21.27 -12.16 5.10
N GLN A 195 21.71 -13.42 5.12
CA GLN A 195 23.08 -13.81 5.46
C GLN A 195 24.09 -13.27 4.45
N TRP A 196 23.75 -13.28 3.16
CA TRP A 196 24.57 -12.67 2.11
C TRP A 196 24.71 -11.16 2.32
N GLY A 197 23.63 -10.47 2.67
CA GLY A 197 23.65 -9.05 3.03
C GLY A 197 24.50 -8.74 4.26
N LYS A 198 24.59 -9.67 5.23
CA LYS A 198 25.52 -9.54 6.38
C LYS A 198 26.98 -9.70 5.96
N LEU A 199 27.28 -10.55 4.99
CA LEU A 199 28.64 -10.76 4.45
C LEU A 199 29.09 -9.63 3.52
N TYR A 200 28.17 -9.08 2.72
CA TYR A 200 28.41 -8.00 1.75
C TYR A 200 27.43 -6.82 1.93
N PRO A 201 27.52 -6.09 3.05
CA PRO A 201 26.63 -4.98 3.36
C PRO A 201 26.82 -3.78 2.43
N SER A 202 25.72 -3.10 2.09
CA SER A 202 25.69 -2.03 1.08
C SER A 202 26.20 -0.67 1.57
N HIS A 203 26.18 -0.45 2.89
CA HIS A 203 26.38 0.88 3.51
C HIS A 203 27.30 0.88 4.74
N SER A 204 27.92 -0.25 5.08
CA SER A 204 28.83 -0.37 6.24
C SER A 204 29.94 -1.38 5.95
N LEU A 205 31.00 -1.38 6.76
CA LEU A 205 31.96 -2.49 6.75
C LEU A 205 31.29 -3.74 7.32
N VAL A 206 31.65 -4.90 6.79
CA VAL A 206 31.23 -6.20 7.32
C VAL A 206 31.75 -6.38 8.75
N SER A 207 30.89 -6.89 9.62
CA SER A 207 31.22 -7.18 11.01
C SER A 207 30.64 -8.52 11.43
N SER A 208 31.49 -9.39 11.99
CA SER A 208 31.10 -10.70 12.51
C SER A 208 30.17 -10.62 13.72
N ALA A 209 30.03 -9.43 14.34
CA ALA A 209 29.12 -9.19 15.46
C ALA A 209 27.65 -9.52 15.13
N THR A 210 27.26 -9.42 13.85
CA THR A 210 25.89 -9.67 13.39
C THR A 210 25.64 -11.10 12.91
N PHE A 211 26.68 -11.96 12.90
CA PHE A 211 26.58 -13.33 12.40
C PHE A 211 25.92 -14.24 13.44
N ASP A 212 24.90 -14.96 12.98
CA ASP A 212 24.22 -16.01 13.75
C ASP A 212 25.03 -17.31 13.78
N ILE A 213 24.69 -18.21 14.70
CA ILE A 213 25.33 -19.52 14.86
C ILE A 213 25.35 -20.31 13.55
N THR A 214 24.29 -20.27 12.74
CA THR A 214 24.22 -20.98 11.46
C THR A 214 25.21 -20.44 10.44
N LEU A 215 25.25 -19.12 10.24
CA LEU A 215 26.24 -18.47 9.38
C LEU A 215 27.66 -18.75 9.86
N LEU A 216 27.92 -18.64 11.18
CA LEU A 216 29.24 -18.91 11.75
C LEU A 216 29.72 -20.33 11.49
N THR A 217 28.85 -21.35 11.66
CA THR A 217 29.20 -22.74 11.34
C THR A 217 29.50 -22.93 9.85
N VAL A 218 28.74 -22.29 8.95
CA VAL A 218 28.98 -22.35 7.50
C VAL A 218 30.32 -21.72 7.13
N LEU A 219 30.65 -20.55 7.70
CA LEU A 219 31.92 -19.87 7.42
C LEU A 219 33.12 -20.63 7.96
N LEU A 220 33.04 -21.14 9.20
CA LEU A 220 34.09 -21.96 9.81
C LEU A 220 34.38 -23.21 9.00
N ARG A 221 33.34 -23.88 8.48
CA ARG A 221 33.49 -25.07 7.63
C ARG A 221 34.16 -24.76 6.29
N ASN A 222 33.82 -23.63 5.66
CA ASN A 222 34.09 -23.44 4.22
C ASN A 222 35.19 -22.43 3.88
N ILE A 223 35.43 -21.42 4.72
CA ILE A 223 36.40 -20.35 4.41
C ILE A 223 37.51 -20.20 5.45
N CYS A 224 37.56 -21.10 6.44
CA CYS A 224 38.60 -21.09 7.48
C CYS A 224 39.64 -22.21 7.31
N SER A 225 39.60 -22.93 6.19
CA SER A 225 40.53 -24.03 5.85
C SER A 225 40.64 -25.12 6.94
N LEU A 226 39.57 -25.36 7.69
CA LEU A 226 39.49 -26.43 8.68
C LEU A 226 39.44 -27.80 7.98
N ARG A 227 39.99 -28.82 8.65
CA ARG A 227 39.90 -30.20 8.15
C ARG A 227 38.50 -30.72 8.34
N THR A 228 38.07 -31.61 7.45
CA THR A 228 36.81 -32.33 7.60
C THR A 228 36.94 -33.32 8.78
N PRO A 229 35.99 -33.33 9.73
CA PRO A 229 35.93 -34.35 10.78
C PRO A 229 35.88 -35.77 10.22
N THR A 230 36.28 -36.76 11.01
CA THR A 230 36.39 -38.18 10.59
C THR A 230 35.09 -38.75 10.03
N LYS A 231 33.94 -38.34 10.57
CA LYS A 231 32.60 -38.73 10.12
C LYS A 231 31.90 -37.69 9.23
N GLY A 232 32.63 -36.65 8.80
CA GLY A 232 32.04 -35.51 8.11
C GLY A 232 31.36 -34.51 9.04
N TRP A 233 30.74 -33.49 8.46
CA TRP A 233 30.19 -32.33 9.19
C TRP A 233 28.74 -32.50 9.65
N ASP A 234 28.10 -33.62 9.32
CA ASP A 234 26.66 -33.84 9.51
C ASP A 234 26.36 -34.95 10.53
N GLU A 235 27.35 -35.78 10.87
CA GLU A 235 27.24 -36.82 11.89
C GLU A 235 27.91 -36.40 13.21
N LEU A 236 27.40 -36.90 14.34
CA LEU A 236 28.00 -36.67 15.65
C LEU A 236 29.40 -37.32 15.72
N PRO A 237 30.48 -36.54 15.96
CA PRO A 237 31.82 -37.09 16.07
C PRO A 237 31.97 -37.96 17.33
N PRO A 238 32.83 -39.00 17.31
CA PRO A 238 33.18 -39.79 18.49
C PRO A 238 33.65 -38.91 19.66
N ALA A 239 33.33 -39.30 20.90
CA ALA A 239 33.75 -38.53 22.09
C ALA A 239 35.29 -38.41 22.24
N THR A 240 36.05 -39.29 21.59
CA THR A 240 37.52 -39.23 21.51
C THR A 240 38.03 -38.13 20.57
N ASP A 241 37.19 -37.64 19.67
CA ASP A 241 37.51 -36.64 18.66
C ASP A 241 37.23 -35.25 19.24
N ILE A 242 38.29 -34.62 19.72
CA ILE A 242 38.29 -33.37 20.52
C ILE A 242 39.00 -32.21 19.81
N ARG A 243 39.14 -32.25 18.48
CA ARG A 243 39.71 -31.12 17.73
C ARG A 243 38.67 -30.03 17.52
N ILE A 244 39.13 -28.85 17.10
CA ILE A 244 38.29 -27.68 16.85
C ILE A 244 37.20 -28.00 15.81
N GLU A 245 37.55 -28.66 14.71
CA GLU A 245 36.61 -29.10 13.68
C GLU A 245 35.55 -30.08 14.21
N ASP A 246 35.94 -31.00 15.11
CA ASP A 246 35.05 -31.99 15.70
C ASP A 246 34.06 -31.33 16.66
N ASP A 247 34.52 -30.38 17.48
CA ASP A 247 33.64 -29.65 18.40
C ASP A 247 32.69 -28.68 17.67
N ILE A 248 33.11 -28.10 16.53
CA ILE A 248 32.19 -27.32 15.67
C ILE A 248 31.10 -28.22 15.09
N ALA A 249 31.47 -29.41 14.60
CA ALA A 249 30.50 -30.39 14.10
C ALA A 249 29.57 -30.89 15.21
N ARG A 250 30.08 -31.09 16.44
CA ARG A 250 29.29 -31.47 17.62
C ARG A 250 28.26 -30.39 18.00
N VAL A 251 28.67 -29.11 18.03
CA VAL A 251 27.74 -27.98 18.28
C VAL A 251 26.65 -27.92 17.21
N LYS A 252 27.01 -28.08 15.94
CA LYS A 252 26.06 -28.13 14.82
C LYS A 252 25.07 -29.30 14.97
N TYR A 253 25.58 -30.49 15.30
CA TYR A 253 24.76 -31.69 15.49
C TYR A 253 23.72 -31.46 16.59
N TYR A 254 24.14 -31.03 17.78
CA TYR A 254 23.22 -30.82 18.89
C TYR A 254 22.27 -29.65 18.66
N ARG A 255 22.65 -28.60 17.92
CA ARG A 255 21.70 -27.59 17.45
C ARG A 255 20.58 -28.22 16.63
N ASN A 256 20.94 -29.07 15.66
CA ASN A 256 19.95 -29.76 14.83
C ASN A 256 19.10 -30.75 15.65
N THR A 257 19.69 -31.46 16.62
CA THR A 257 18.95 -32.32 17.55
C THR A 257 17.95 -31.50 18.38
N VAL A 258 18.36 -30.37 18.95
CA VAL A 258 17.45 -29.48 19.70
C VAL A 258 16.34 -28.92 18.81
N TYR A 259 16.60 -28.63 17.52
CA TYR A 259 15.55 -28.24 16.57
C TYR A 259 14.46 -29.29 16.38
N THR A 260 14.77 -30.57 16.47
CA THR A 260 13.75 -31.63 16.39
C THR A 260 12.69 -31.52 17.48
N HIS A 261 13.02 -30.90 18.61
CA HIS A 261 12.09 -30.67 19.72
C HIS A 261 11.28 -29.37 19.58
N ALA A 262 11.50 -28.55 18.55
CA ALA A 262 10.91 -27.21 18.44
C ALA A 262 9.38 -27.19 18.28
N HIS A 263 8.79 -28.23 17.69
CA HIS A 263 7.33 -28.33 17.53
C HIS A 263 6.61 -28.36 18.89
N GLN A 264 7.12 -29.15 19.83
CA GLN A 264 6.58 -29.26 21.19
C GLN A 264 7.23 -28.25 22.13
N ALA A 265 8.38 -27.69 21.73
CA ALA A 265 9.22 -26.81 22.53
C ALA A 265 9.45 -27.38 23.94
N SER A 266 9.77 -28.66 24.07
CA SER A 266 9.92 -29.32 25.36
C SER A 266 10.98 -30.41 25.27
N VAL A 267 11.82 -30.51 26.31
CA VAL A 267 12.88 -31.53 26.43
C VAL A 267 12.85 -32.11 27.83
N ASP A 268 12.75 -33.44 27.94
CA ASP A 268 12.76 -34.13 29.22
C ASP A 268 14.10 -33.98 29.95
N ASN A 269 14.10 -34.19 31.27
CA ASN A 269 15.30 -33.98 32.10
C ASN A 269 16.49 -34.86 31.69
N SER A 270 16.25 -36.09 31.19
CA SER A 270 17.33 -37.01 30.85
C SER A 270 18.03 -36.57 29.56
N SER A 271 17.25 -36.21 28.54
CA SER A 271 17.73 -35.66 27.29
C SER A 271 18.40 -34.30 27.51
N PHE A 272 17.81 -33.43 28.35
CA PHE A 272 18.39 -32.15 28.71
C PHE A 272 19.78 -32.31 29.32
N SER A 273 19.92 -33.16 30.34
CA SER A 273 21.21 -33.36 31.03
C SER A 273 22.29 -33.89 30.08
N ALA A 274 21.92 -34.82 29.19
CA ALA A 274 22.84 -35.36 28.19
C ALA A 274 23.27 -34.30 27.16
N TYR A 275 22.31 -33.56 26.58
CA TYR A 275 22.62 -32.52 25.59
C TYR A 275 23.41 -31.37 26.20
N TRP A 276 23.03 -30.93 27.40
CA TRP A 276 23.70 -29.86 28.11
C TRP A 276 25.17 -30.18 28.36
N HIS A 277 25.46 -31.38 28.87
CA HIS A 277 26.82 -31.84 29.12
C HIS A 277 27.67 -31.82 27.84
N GLU A 278 27.19 -32.43 26.76
CA GLU A 278 27.94 -32.54 25.51
C GLU A 278 28.16 -31.18 24.82
N ILE A 279 27.14 -30.31 24.82
CA ILE A 279 27.26 -28.94 24.29
C ILE A 279 28.25 -28.14 25.13
N ARG A 280 28.13 -28.20 26.46
CA ARG A 280 29.02 -27.50 27.40
C ARG A 280 30.48 -27.87 27.15
N GLU A 281 30.79 -29.16 27.11
CA GLU A 281 32.16 -29.65 26.93
C GLU A 281 32.77 -29.17 25.60
N ALA A 282 31.98 -29.19 24.52
CA ALA A 282 32.42 -28.65 23.22
C ALA A 282 32.63 -27.12 23.27
N LEU A 283 31.71 -26.37 23.86
CA LEU A 283 31.81 -24.91 23.96
C LEU A 283 32.97 -24.46 24.84
N VAL A 284 33.25 -25.16 25.94
CA VAL A 284 34.38 -24.86 26.83
C VAL A 284 35.71 -25.17 26.14
N ARG A 285 35.82 -26.26 25.36
CA ARG A 285 37.04 -26.54 24.58
C ARG A 285 37.28 -25.52 23.47
N LEU A 286 36.22 -25.07 22.79
CA LEU A 286 36.32 -24.06 21.72
C LEU A 286 36.62 -22.64 22.27
N GLY A 287 35.88 -22.23 23.29
CA GLY A 287 35.92 -20.87 23.83
C GLY A 287 36.96 -20.66 24.93
N GLY A 288 37.30 -21.71 25.68
CA GLY A 288 38.17 -21.68 26.85
C GLY A 288 37.40 -21.67 28.18
N ALA A 289 38.14 -21.88 29.29
CA ALA A 289 37.57 -22.10 30.62
C ALA A 289 36.66 -20.97 31.15
N HIS A 290 36.84 -19.73 30.69
CA HIS A 290 36.01 -18.58 31.09
C HIS A 290 34.55 -18.69 30.63
N PHE A 291 34.27 -19.46 29.58
CA PHE A 291 32.89 -19.78 29.20
C PHE A 291 32.26 -20.83 30.13
N GLY A 292 33.05 -21.65 30.82
CA GLY A 292 32.55 -22.67 31.75
C GLY A 292 31.69 -22.06 32.84
N ALA A 293 32.22 -21.06 33.56
CA ALA A 293 31.47 -20.35 34.61
C ALA A 293 30.19 -19.68 34.08
N LYS A 294 30.22 -19.15 32.85
CA LYS A 294 29.06 -18.53 32.21
C LYS A 294 27.98 -19.55 31.87
N ILE A 295 28.38 -20.75 31.45
CA ILE A 295 27.46 -21.86 31.13
C ILE A 295 26.89 -22.44 32.41
N ASP A 296 27.71 -22.66 33.44
CA ASP A 296 27.28 -23.25 34.72
C ASP A 296 26.22 -22.38 35.41
N ASN A 297 26.37 -21.04 35.37
CA ASN A 297 25.34 -20.12 35.85
C ASN A 297 24.03 -20.26 35.06
N LEU A 298 24.14 -20.37 33.73
CA LEU A 298 23.01 -20.49 32.80
C LEU A 298 22.18 -21.76 33.01
N GLU A 299 22.80 -22.83 33.53
CA GLU A 299 22.13 -24.10 33.86
C GLU A 299 21.14 -23.95 35.02
N HIS A 300 21.50 -23.10 35.98
CA HIS A 300 20.79 -22.92 37.25
C HIS A 300 20.00 -21.61 37.33
N ASP A 301 20.18 -20.69 36.38
CA ASP A 301 19.45 -19.43 36.27
C ASP A 301 17.92 -19.67 36.27
N PHE A 302 17.21 -18.84 37.04
CA PHE A 302 15.75 -18.79 37.04
C PHE A 302 15.27 -18.26 35.70
N MET A 303 14.42 -19.02 35.00
CA MET A 303 13.89 -18.62 33.69
C MET A 303 12.59 -17.85 33.88
N ASP A 304 12.61 -16.58 33.53
CA ASP A 304 11.40 -15.74 33.47
C ASP A 304 10.45 -16.27 32.38
N PRO A 305 9.13 -16.40 32.65
CA PRO A 305 8.17 -16.94 31.68
C PRO A 305 8.12 -16.19 30.34
N VAL A 306 8.35 -14.88 30.33
CA VAL A 306 8.38 -14.05 29.09
C VAL A 306 9.67 -14.31 28.31
N VAL A 307 10.79 -14.50 29.01
CA VAL A 307 12.07 -14.89 28.37
C VAL A 307 11.99 -16.31 27.84
N GLU A 308 11.33 -17.22 28.56
CA GLU A 308 11.07 -18.58 28.12
C GLU A 308 10.26 -18.60 26.81
N GLU A 309 9.16 -17.84 26.75
CA GLU A 309 8.34 -17.68 25.56
C GLU A 309 9.12 -17.10 24.38
N HIS A 310 9.94 -16.07 24.63
CA HIS A 310 10.77 -15.47 23.58
C HIS A 310 11.71 -16.48 22.90
N TYR A 311 12.46 -17.29 23.65
CA TYR A 311 13.36 -18.28 23.05
C TYR A 311 12.62 -19.44 22.38
N ARG A 312 11.41 -19.78 22.86
CA ARG A 312 10.54 -20.75 22.19
C ARG A 312 10.10 -20.26 20.81
N GLU A 313 9.63 -19.02 20.74
CA GLU A 313 9.16 -18.40 19.49
C GLU A 313 10.32 -18.17 18.52
N LEU A 314 11.45 -17.65 19.01
CA LEU A 314 12.64 -17.41 18.19
C LEU A 314 13.13 -18.70 17.52
N MET A 315 13.14 -19.82 18.25
CA MET A 315 13.53 -21.11 17.67
C MET A 315 12.49 -21.74 16.77
N LYS A 316 11.18 -21.52 17.01
CA LYS A 316 10.14 -21.91 16.04
C LYS A 316 10.30 -21.17 14.72
N GLN A 317 10.54 -19.85 14.78
CA GLN A 317 10.75 -19.05 13.58
C GLN A 317 12.02 -19.49 12.83
N TRP A 318 13.12 -19.74 13.53
CA TRP A 318 14.34 -20.21 12.91
C TRP A 318 14.21 -21.59 12.28
N LYS A 319 13.44 -22.50 12.90
CA LYS A 319 13.12 -23.79 12.29
C LYS A 319 12.31 -23.62 11.01
N ILE A 320 11.33 -22.72 10.97
CA ILE A 320 10.55 -22.43 9.76
C ILE A 320 11.45 -21.88 8.66
N ASP A 321 12.37 -20.97 9.00
CA ASP A 321 13.31 -20.40 8.04
C ASP A 321 14.28 -21.46 7.50
N ASP A 322 14.76 -22.39 8.34
CA ASP A 322 15.68 -23.49 7.97
C ASP A 322 14.95 -24.63 7.22
N ASP A 323 13.72 -24.98 7.60
CA ASP A 323 12.87 -25.96 6.90
C ASP A 323 12.43 -25.41 5.53
N SER A 324 12.13 -24.11 5.41
CA SER A 324 11.87 -23.46 4.11
C SER A 324 13.10 -23.51 3.19
N ILE A 325 14.30 -23.46 3.77
CA ILE A 325 15.56 -23.63 3.04
C ILE A 325 15.76 -25.11 2.69
N LYS A 326 15.45 -26.04 3.60
CA LYS A 326 15.55 -27.49 3.39
C LYS A 326 14.59 -28.01 2.34
N ASP A 327 13.33 -27.56 2.32
CA ASP A 327 12.35 -27.91 1.30
C ASP A 327 12.79 -27.39 -0.07
N LYS A 328 13.34 -26.17 -0.12
CA LYS A 328 13.97 -25.61 -1.33
C LYS A 328 15.26 -26.34 -1.72
N LEU A 329 15.98 -26.93 -0.77
CA LEU A 329 17.20 -27.73 -0.99
C LEU A 329 16.87 -29.15 -1.44
N GLU A 330 15.84 -29.82 -0.92
CA GLU A 330 15.38 -31.13 -1.37
C GLU A 330 14.75 -31.03 -2.78
N GLU A 331 14.07 -29.92 -3.08
CA GLU A 331 13.60 -29.60 -4.43
C GLU A 331 14.78 -29.38 -5.40
N ILE A 332 15.89 -28.78 -4.94
CA ILE A 332 17.11 -28.58 -5.74
C ILE A 332 18.01 -29.82 -5.78
N GLU A 333 18.12 -30.61 -4.72
CA GLU A 333 18.82 -31.91 -4.71
C GLU A 333 18.06 -32.90 -5.60
N GLY A 334 16.74 -32.85 -5.63
CA GLY A 334 15.91 -33.54 -6.62
C GLY A 334 16.25 -33.13 -8.06
N LEU A 335 16.58 -31.86 -8.29
CA LEU A 335 17.04 -31.34 -9.58
C LEU A 335 18.53 -31.68 -9.88
N ILE A 336 19.40 -31.75 -8.87
CA ILE A 336 20.84 -32.07 -9.00
C ILE A 336 21.06 -33.57 -9.18
N ASN A 337 20.27 -34.44 -8.55
CA ASN A 337 20.36 -35.91 -8.73
C ASN A 337 19.85 -36.38 -10.09
N ILE A 338 19.13 -35.53 -10.83
CA ILE A 338 18.82 -35.73 -12.25
C ILE A 338 20.04 -35.38 -13.12
N ASN A 339 20.86 -34.42 -12.69
CA ASN A 339 22.06 -33.93 -13.41
C ASN A 339 23.34 -34.76 -13.14
N SER A 340 23.34 -35.74 -12.22
CA SER A 340 24.49 -36.64 -12.01
C SER A 340 24.47 -37.89 -12.91
N LYS A 341 23.44 -38.07 -13.73
CA LYS A 341 23.53 -38.94 -14.92
C LYS A 341 24.18 -38.13 -16.04
N SER A 342 25.35 -38.57 -16.51
CA SER A 342 25.94 -38.05 -17.74
C SER A 342 24.90 -38.13 -18.87
N PHE A 343 24.32 -36.99 -19.23
CA PHE A 343 23.51 -36.89 -20.44
C PHE A 343 24.48 -37.01 -21.61
N ALA A 344 24.43 -38.15 -22.30
CA ALA A 344 25.16 -38.32 -23.55
C ALA A 344 24.78 -37.18 -24.50
N SER A 345 25.76 -36.38 -24.93
CA SER A 345 25.55 -35.34 -25.95
C SER A 345 24.92 -35.98 -27.20
N THR A 346 23.75 -35.48 -27.58
CA THR A 346 23.02 -35.86 -28.79
C THR A 346 23.18 -34.77 -29.84
N LYS A 347 22.88 -35.09 -31.10
CA LYS A 347 22.95 -34.09 -32.17
C LYS A 347 22.04 -32.87 -31.90
N GLU A 348 20.86 -33.11 -31.33
CA GLU A 348 19.88 -32.05 -31.03
C GLU A 348 20.31 -31.15 -29.87
N THR A 349 21.01 -31.74 -28.89
CA THR A 349 21.58 -31.00 -27.76
C THR A 349 22.75 -30.12 -28.23
N THR A 350 23.60 -30.63 -29.12
CA THR A 350 24.63 -29.83 -29.79
C THR A 350 24.03 -28.70 -30.64
N ASN A 351 22.97 -28.98 -31.41
CA ASN A 351 22.29 -27.96 -32.23
C ASN A 351 21.75 -26.80 -31.38
N TYR A 352 21.10 -27.11 -30.26
CA TYR A 352 20.64 -26.11 -29.30
C TYR A 352 21.80 -25.23 -28.82
N ALA A 353 22.90 -25.84 -28.35
CA ALA A 353 24.05 -25.10 -27.85
C ALA A 353 24.71 -24.23 -28.94
N LYS A 354 24.72 -24.69 -30.20
CA LYS A 354 25.20 -23.89 -31.35
C LYS A 354 24.35 -22.63 -31.55
N LEU A 355 23.03 -22.74 -31.53
CA LEU A 355 22.13 -21.58 -31.63
C LEU A 355 22.34 -20.60 -30.47
N CYS A 356 22.53 -21.12 -29.25
CA CYS A 356 22.84 -20.31 -28.08
C CYS A 356 24.16 -19.56 -28.26
N ARG A 357 25.23 -20.24 -28.67
CA ARG A 357 26.54 -19.63 -28.97
C ARG A 357 26.44 -18.55 -30.03
N LEU A 358 25.65 -18.78 -31.10
CA LEU A 358 25.42 -17.81 -32.16
C LEU A 358 24.73 -16.54 -31.64
N LEU A 359 23.66 -16.68 -30.86
CA LEU A 359 22.92 -15.56 -30.28
C LEU A 359 23.71 -14.83 -29.19
N VAL A 360 24.29 -15.56 -28.23
CA VAL A 360 24.99 -15.01 -27.07
C VAL A 360 26.27 -14.29 -27.50
N ASN A 361 27.10 -14.92 -28.32
CA ASN A 361 28.40 -14.35 -28.66
C ASN A 361 28.27 -13.38 -29.84
N VAL A 362 27.86 -13.91 -31.00
CA VAL A 362 27.81 -13.12 -32.23
C VAL A 362 26.66 -12.12 -32.16
N GLY A 363 25.48 -12.54 -31.71
CA GLY A 363 24.33 -11.66 -31.56
C GLY A 363 24.59 -10.49 -30.60
N SER A 364 25.10 -10.74 -29.40
CA SER A 364 25.45 -9.64 -28.48
C SER A 364 26.53 -8.72 -29.07
N GLN A 365 27.53 -9.27 -29.76
CA GLN A 365 28.58 -8.45 -30.40
C GLN A 365 28.00 -7.53 -31.48
N VAL A 366 27.13 -8.06 -32.34
CA VAL A 366 26.51 -7.30 -33.44
C VAL A 366 25.54 -6.24 -32.92
N LEU A 367 24.67 -6.59 -31.96
CA LEU A 367 23.77 -5.62 -31.34
C LEU A 367 24.52 -4.55 -30.57
N ARG A 368 25.60 -4.91 -29.87
CA ARG A 368 26.47 -3.94 -29.17
C ARG A 368 27.15 -3.01 -30.15
N SER A 369 27.72 -3.53 -31.24
CA SER A 369 28.29 -2.69 -32.30
C SER A 369 27.26 -1.73 -32.90
N THR A 370 26.02 -2.19 -33.08
CA THR A 370 24.91 -1.37 -33.57
C THR A 370 24.53 -0.29 -32.56
N PHE A 371 24.46 -0.64 -31.28
CA PHE A 371 24.20 0.29 -30.19
C PHE A 371 25.30 1.35 -30.06
N ASP A 372 26.56 0.93 -30.07
CA ASP A 372 27.73 1.81 -29.93
C ASP A 372 27.89 2.78 -31.12
N LYS A 373 27.38 2.43 -32.31
CA LYS A 373 27.31 3.36 -33.46
C LYS A 373 26.31 4.51 -33.23
N ILE A 374 25.24 4.26 -32.47
CA ILE A 374 24.21 5.27 -32.15
C ILE A 374 24.63 6.05 -30.90
N HIS A 375 25.09 5.34 -29.87
CA HIS A 375 25.53 5.86 -28.59
C HIS A 375 26.98 5.43 -28.30
N PRO A 376 27.98 6.19 -28.74
CA PRO A 376 29.38 5.85 -28.54
C PRO A 376 29.75 5.61 -27.06
N PRO A 377 30.59 4.61 -26.73
CA PRO A 377 30.95 4.31 -25.34
C PRO A 377 31.49 5.51 -24.55
N ALA A 378 32.20 6.42 -25.22
CA ALA A 378 32.75 7.63 -24.62
C ALA A 378 31.68 8.59 -24.07
N THR A 379 30.49 8.64 -24.69
CA THR A 379 29.39 9.55 -24.34
C THR A 379 28.20 8.84 -23.68
N LEU A 380 28.28 7.51 -23.52
CA LEU A 380 27.19 6.67 -23.02
C LEU A 380 26.68 7.12 -21.65
N HIS A 381 27.57 7.47 -20.72
CA HIS A 381 27.20 7.96 -19.39
C HIS A 381 26.37 9.25 -19.45
N THR A 382 26.65 10.16 -20.39
CA THR A 382 25.91 11.40 -20.59
C THR A 382 24.52 11.13 -21.15
N VAL A 383 24.41 10.21 -22.12
CA VAL A 383 23.12 9.82 -22.71
C VAL A 383 22.22 9.18 -21.66
N LEU A 384 22.73 8.20 -20.91
CA LEU A 384 21.98 7.50 -19.87
C LEU A 384 21.60 8.43 -18.69
N GLY A 385 22.43 9.43 -18.38
CA GLY A 385 22.17 10.43 -17.34
C GLY A 385 21.24 11.58 -17.75
N SER A 386 20.88 11.70 -19.03
CA SER A 386 19.99 12.78 -19.49
C SER A 386 18.59 12.64 -18.90
N THR A 387 17.93 13.76 -18.55
CA THR A 387 16.64 13.74 -17.83
C THR A 387 15.55 12.97 -18.57
N SER A 388 15.48 13.10 -19.90
CA SER A 388 14.52 12.38 -20.74
C SER A 388 14.77 10.87 -20.75
N VAL A 389 16.02 10.43 -20.88
CA VAL A 389 16.37 9.01 -20.93
C VAL A 389 16.32 8.37 -19.54
N HIS A 390 16.91 9.01 -18.52
CA HIS A 390 16.97 8.50 -17.16
C HIS A 390 15.59 8.42 -16.51
N TYR A 391 14.90 9.55 -16.36
CA TYR A 391 13.69 9.64 -15.56
C TYR A 391 12.44 9.21 -16.33
N ALA A 392 12.29 9.60 -17.62
CA ALA A 392 11.07 9.28 -18.36
C ALA A 392 11.08 7.84 -18.91
N THR A 393 12.22 7.34 -19.35
CA THR A 393 12.32 6.02 -20.02
C THR A 393 12.90 4.94 -19.14
N LEU A 394 14.17 5.03 -18.73
CA LEU A 394 14.87 3.95 -18.03
C LEU A 394 14.34 3.72 -16.61
N GLN A 395 14.03 4.78 -15.86
CA GLN A 395 13.39 4.67 -14.55
C GLN A 395 11.96 4.10 -14.68
N SER A 396 11.23 4.38 -15.76
CA SER A 396 9.95 3.73 -16.06
C SER A 396 10.14 2.25 -16.44
N LEU A 397 11.21 1.89 -17.15
CA LEU A 397 11.52 0.49 -17.46
C LEU A 397 11.99 -0.29 -16.22
N TYR A 398 12.64 0.37 -15.24
CA TYR A 398 13.14 -0.26 -14.01
C TYR A 398 12.13 -0.27 -12.86
N ARG A 399 11.48 0.89 -12.61
CA ARG A 399 10.51 1.10 -11.53
C ARG A 399 9.06 1.14 -11.98
N GLY A 400 8.80 1.16 -13.29
CA GLY A 400 7.44 1.18 -13.82
C GLY A 400 6.79 -0.19 -13.86
N ARG A 401 5.51 -0.20 -14.26
CA ARG A 401 4.54 -1.30 -14.08
C ARG A 401 4.99 -2.67 -14.61
N ARG A 402 5.85 -2.70 -15.65
CA ARG A 402 6.32 -3.94 -16.30
C ARG A 402 7.72 -4.38 -15.86
N ARG A 403 8.43 -3.60 -15.04
CA ARG A 403 9.80 -3.86 -14.53
C ARG A 403 10.70 -4.60 -15.55
N VAL A 404 10.74 -4.06 -16.77
CA VAL A 404 11.45 -4.64 -17.93
C VAL A 404 12.96 -4.76 -17.68
N LEU A 405 13.52 -3.88 -16.84
CA LEU A 405 14.91 -3.97 -16.39
C LEU A 405 14.95 -4.57 -14.98
N ASN A 406 15.77 -5.61 -14.80
CA ASN A 406 16.00 -6.20 -13.48
C ASN A 406 17.13 -5.46 -12.70
N PRO A 407 17.27 -5.69 -11.38
CA PRO A 407 18.31 -5.02 -10.57
C PRO A 407 19.74 -5.23 -11.09
N THR A 408 20.05 -6.40 -11.63
CA THR A 408 21.36 -6.71 -12.21
C THR A 408 21.63 -5.86 -13.45
N GLN A 409 20.66 -5.77 -14.36
CA GLN A 409 20.72 -4.93 -15.56
C GLN A 409 20.76 -3.44 -15.21
N TRP A 410 20.01 -3.02 -14.19
CA TRP A 410 20.06 -1.65 -13.67
C TRP A 410 21.44 -1.31 -13.12
N GLY A 411 22.05 -2.22 -12.37
CA GLY A 411 23.43 -2.07 -11.88
C GLY A 411 24.46 -1.98 -13.00
N LYS A 412 24.22 -2.65 -14.14
CA LYS A 412 25.06 -2.50 -15.35
C LYS A 412 24.91 -1.11 -15.98
N LEU A 413 23.73 -0.50 -15.96
CA LEU A 413 23.46 0.84 -16.51
C LEU A 413 23.97 1.97 -15.60
N TYR A 414 23.88 1.79 -14.28
CA TYR A 414 24.29 2.75 -13.26
C TYR A 414 25.24 2.12 -12.23
N PRO A 415 26.48 1.77 -12.64
CA PRO A 415 27.46 1.17 -11.74
C PRO A 415 27.94 2.16 -10.67
N SER A 416 28.05 1.69 -9.42
CA SER A 416 28.36 2.53 -8.25
C SER A 416 29.82 3.02 -8.17
N HIS A 417 30.75 2.32 -8.81
CA HIS A 417 32.20 2.55 -8.65
C HIS A 417 33.00 2.54 -9.97
N SER A 418 32.33 2.60 -11.12
CA SER A 418 32.97 2.66 -12.44
C SER A 418 32.11 3.44 -13.44
N LEU A 419 32.68 3.79 -14.59
CA LEU A 419 31.88 4.30 -15.71
C LEU A 419 31.10 3.15 -16.36
N VAL A 420 29.88 3.43 -16.78
CA VAL A 420 29.06 2.51 -17.56
C VAL A 420 29.79 2.09 -18.84
N SER A 421 29.75 0.80 -19.15
CA SER A 421 30.35 0.24 -20.35
C SER A 421 29.39 -0.74 -21.01
N SER A 422 29.13 -0.54 -22.30
CA SER A 422 28.28 -1.43 -23.09
C SER A 422 28.88 -2.84 -23.25
N ALA A 423 30.17 -3.02 -22.93
CA ALA A 423 30.86 -4.31 -22.97
C ALA A 423 30.21 -5.37 -22.07
N THR A 424 29.55 -4.97 -20.99
CA THR A 424 28.91 -5.88 -20.02
C THR A 424 27.43 -6.15 -20.33
N PHE A 425 26.87 -5.50 -21.35
CA PHE A 425 25.46 -5.64 -21.70
C PHE A 425 25.23 -6.94 -22.45
N ASP A 426 24.27 -7.73 -21.97
CA ASP A 426 23.80 -8.95 -22.62
C ASP A 426 22.81 -8.64 -23.75
N ILE A 427 22.50 -9.65 -24.56
CA ILE A 427 21.60 -9.54 -25.72
C ILE A 427 20.22 -9.00 -25.34
N THR A 428 19.69 -9.35 -24.16
CA THR A 428 18.38 -8.91 -23.67
C THR A 428 18.42 -7.41 -23.36
N LEU A 429 19.39 -6.96 -22.57
CA LEU A 429 19.58 -5.54 -22.26
C LEU A 429 19.83 -4.72 -23.52
N LEU A 430 20.69 -5.19 -24.43
CA LEU A 430 20.97 -4.51 -25.70
C LEU A 430 19.70 -4.31 -26.54
N THR A 431 18.85 -5.33 -26.63
CA THR A 431 17.57 -5.24 -27.37
C THR A 431 16.61 -4.24 -26.72
N VAL A 432 16.53 -4.22 -25.38
CA VAL A 432 15.70 -3.26 -24.64
C VAL A 432 16.20 -1.83 -24.88
N LEU A 433 17.50 -1.58 -24.82
CA LEU A 433 18.06 -0.24 -25.03
C LEU A 433 17.88 0.22 -26.49
N LEU A 434 18.18 -0.64 -27.47
CA LEU A 434 18.00 -0.33 -28.89
C LEU A 434 16.55 0.07 -29.22
N ARG A 435 15.58 -0.62 -28.64
CA ARG A 435 14.15 -0.29 -28.80
C ARG A 435 13.77 1.06 -28.18
N ASN A 436 14.28 1.37 -26.99
CA ASN A 436 13.69 2.43 -26.15
C ASN A 436 14.48 3.73 -26.12
N ILE A 437 15.80 3.70 -26.35
CA ILE A 437 16.67 4.89 -26.20
C ILE A 437 17.44 5.26 -27.47
N CYS A 438 17.31 4.46 -28.55
CA CYS A 438 17.98 4.73 -29.82
C CYS A 438 17.07 5.37 -30.89
N SER A 439 15.83 5.75 -30.52
CA SER A 439 14.85 6.39 -31.42
C SER A 439 14.58 5.63 -32.73
N LEU A 440 14.64 4.29 -32.68
CA LEU A 440 14.32 3.44 -33.83
C LEU A 440 12.81 3.43 -34.10
N ARG A 441 12.43 3.28 -35.37
CA ARG A 441 11.02 3.13 -35.75
C ARG A 441 10.50 1.77 -35.26
N THR A 442 9.22 1.71 -34.95
CA THR A 442 8.54 0.45 -34.64
C THR A 442 8.41 -0.40 -35.90
N PRO A 443 8.81 -1.68 -35.89
CA PRO A 443 8.55 -2.60 -36.99
C PRO A 443 7.06 -2.69 -37.32
N THR A 444 6.73 -3.06 -38.56
CA THR A 444 5.33 -3.06 -39.08
C THR A 444 4.37 -3.91 -38.22
N ARG A 445 4.85 -5.03 -37.66
CA ARG A 445 4.09 -5.92 -36.76
C ARG A 445 4.38 -5.70 -35.27
N GLY A 446 5.05 -4.62 -34.93
CA GLY A 446 5.54 -4.36 -33.57
C GLY A 446 6.80 -5.16 -33.21
N TRP A 447 7.26 -5.01 -31.98
CA TRP A 447 8.54 -5.54 -31.49
C TRP A 447 8.48 -6.99 -30.98
N ASP A 448 7.28 -7.56 -30.90
CA ASP A 448 7.02 -8.86 -30.25
C ASP A 448 6.63 -9.96 -31.24
N GLU A 449 6.35 -9.61 -32.50
CA GLU A 449 6.04 -10.56 -33.58
C GLU A 449 7.20 -10.68 -34.59
N LEU A 450 7.34 -11.85 -35.23
CA LEU A 450 8.35 -12.07 -36.27
C LEU A 450 8.06 -11.18 -37.51
N PRO A 451 8.99 -10.29 -37.90
CA PRO A 451 8.80 -9.44 -39.07
C PRO A 451 8.79 -10.25 -40.39
N PRO A 452 7.99 -9.85 -41.40
CA PRO A 452 7.97 -10.50 -42.72
C PRO A 452 9.35 -10.55 -43.36
N ALA A 453 9.71 -11.61 -44.10
CA ALA A 453 11.03 -11.75 -44.73
C ALA A 453 11.40 -10.63 -45.72
N THR A 454 10.42 -9.88 -46.20
CA THR A 454 10.60 -8.68 -47.05
C THR A 454 11.17 -7.48 -46.30
N ASP A 455 10.99 -7.41 -44.98
CA ASP A 455 11.27 -6.24 -44.16
C ASP A 455 12.73 -6.23 -43.70
N LYS A 456 13.62 -5.54 -44.42
CA LYS A 456 15.08 -5.64 -44.22
C LYS A 456 15.69 -4.43 -43.49
N ARG A 457 14.92 -3.69 -42.68
CA ARG A 457 15.44 -2.55 -41.93
C ARG A 457 16.14 -3.02 -40.65
N ILE A 458 16.93 -2.10 -40.06
CA ILE A 458 17.72 -2.38 -38.84
C ILE A 458 16.78 -2.77 -37.68
N GLU A 459 15.67 -2.05 -37.50
CA GLU A 459 14.66 -2.35 -36.49
C GLU A 459 13.99 -3.73 -36.68
N ASP A 460 13.76 -4.12 -37.95
CA ASP A 460 13.17 -5.41 -38.29
C ASP A 460 14.15 -6.55 -37.95
N ASP A 461 15.43 -6.39 -38.27
CA ASP A 461 16.45 -7.39 -37.94
C ASP A 461 16.74 -7.48 -36.43
N ILE A 462 16.66 -6.37 -35.68
CA ILE A 462 16.71 -6.41 -34.20
C ILE A 462 15.51 -7.18 -33.64
N ALA A 463 14.31 -6.94 -34.17
CA ALA A 463 13.10 -7.67 -33.77
C ALA A 463 13.18 -9.17 -34.13
N ARG A 464 13.78 -9.54 -35.28
CA ARG A 464 14.07 -10.96 -35.62
C ARG A 464 15.01 -11.61 -34.63
N VAL A 465 16.14 -10.95 -34.29
CA VAL A 465 17.09 -11.49 -33.31
C VAL A 465 16.41 -11.70 -31.96
N LYS A 466 15.56 -10.76 -31.53
CA LYS A 466 14.75 -10.88 -30.32
C LYS A 466 13.77 -12.05 -30.40
N TYR A 467 13.03 -12.19 -31.51
CA TYR A 467 12.06 -13.25 -31.72
C TYR A 467 12.73 -14.63 -31.62
N TYR A 468 13.79 -14.85 -32.39
CA TYR A 468 14.50 -16.14 -32.37
C TYR A 468 15.21 -16.40 -31.05
N ARG A 469 15.68 -15.36 -30.33
CA ARG A 469 16.16 -15.52 -28.95
C ARG A 469 15.06 -16.08 -28.07
N ASN A 470 13.84 -15.54 -28.14
CA ASN A 470 12.70 -16.03 -27.36
C ASN A 470 12.27 -17.45 -27.80
N THR A 471 12.29 -17.75 -29.10
CA THR A 471 12.00 -19.09 -29.61
C THR A 471 13.03 -20.10 -29.11
N VAL A 472 14.32 -19.79 -29.14
CA VAL A 472 15.36 -20.66 -28.58
C VAL A 472 15.22 -20.81 -27.06
N TYR A 473 14.82 -19.76 -26.34
CA TYR A 473 14.53 -19.84 -24.90
C TYR A 473 13.41 -20.82 -24.58
N ALA A 474 12.39 -20.94 -25.44
CA ALA A 474 11.31 -21.92 -25.24
C ALA A 474 11.83 -23.37 -25.18
N HIS A 475 12.99 -23.65 -25.79
CA HIS A 475 13.65 -24.94 -25.75
C HIS A 475 14.62 -25.12 -24.57
N ALA A 476 14.77 -24.15 -23.66
CA ALA A 476 15.78 -24.20 -22.59
C ALA A 476 15.55 -25.32 -21.57
N HIS A 477 14.30 -25.74 -21.33
CA HIS A 477 13.99 -26.85 -20.41
C HIS A 477 14.50 -28.21 -20.92
N GLN A 478 14.34 -28.47 -22.21
CA GLN A 478 14.81 -29.70 -22.86
C GLN A 478 16.24 -29.57 -23.40
N ALA A 479 16.71 -28.34 -23.59
CA ALA A 479 17.98 -27.97 -24.17
C ALA A 479 18.31 -28.78 -25.45
N SER A 480 17.31 -28.96 -26.32
CA SER A 480 17.40 -29.74 -27.56
C SER A 480 16.60 -29.07 -28.67
N VAL A 481 17.14 -29.09 -29.90
CA VAL A 481 16.49 -28.58 -31.11
C VAL A 481 16.76 -29.55 -32.25
N ASP A 482 15.70 -30.00 -32.92
CA ASP A 482 15.78 -30.92 -34.05
C ASP A 482 16.51 -30.29 -35.26
N ASN A 483 17.01 -31.11 -36.17
CA ASN A 483 17.80 -30.64 -37.31
C ASN A 483 17.05 -29.69 -38.25
N SER A 484 15.74 -29.87 -38.42
CA SER A 484 14.94 -29.05 -39.34
C SER A 484 14.72 -27.66 -38.78
N SER A 485 14.34 -27.57 -37.50
CA SER A 485 14.22 -26.31 -36.76
C SER A 485 15.56 -25.61 -36.64
N PHE A 486 16.64 -26.35 -36.34
CA PHE A 486 18.00 -25.80 -36.29
C PHE A 486 18.38 -25.13 -37.61
N SER A 487 18.21 -25.82 -38.73
CA SER A 487 18.59 -25.29 -40.05
C SER A 487 17.80 -24.03 -40.40
N ALA A 488 16.50 -24.00 -40.09
CA ALA A 488 15.65 -22.84 -40.31
C ALA A 488 16.04 -21.65 -39.42
N TYR A 489 16.20 -21.87 -38.11
CA TYR A 489 16.56 -20.81 -37.16
C TYR A 489 17.96 -20.26 -37.45
N TRP A 490 18.93 -21.14 -37.72
CA TRP A 490 20.29 -20.75 -38.04
C TRP A 490 20.35 -19.87 -39.29
N HIS A 491 19.62 -20.25 -40.35
CA HIS A 491 19.52 -19.45 -41.57
C HIS A 491 19.01 -18.04 -41.27
N GLU A 492 17.86 -17.91 -40.61
CA GLU A 492 17.23 -16.61 -40.37
C GLU A 492 18.04 -15.73 -39.42
N ILE A 493 18.62 -16.30 -38.36
CA ILE A 493 19.51 -15.58 -37.44
C ILE A 493 20.75 -15.11 -38.19
N ARG A 494 21.40 -15.97 -38.99
CA ARG A 494 22.59 -15.60 -39.78
C ARG A 494 22.28 -14.43 -40.70
N GLU A 495 21.19 -14.51 -41.47
CA GLU A 495 20.85 -13.45 -42.42
C GLU A 495 20.62 -12.10 -41.72
N ALA A 496 19.95 -12.09 -40.56
CA ALA A 496 19.77 -10.89 -39.75
C ALA A 496 21.10 -10.35 -39.19
N LEU A 497 21.94 -11.21 -38.62
CA LEU A 497 23.24 -10.82 -38.05
C LEU A 497 24.22 -10.31 -39.11
N VAL A 498 24.24 -10.88 -40.31
CA VAL A 498 25.07 -10.43 -41.43
C VAL A 498 24.61 -9.07 -41.95
N ARG A 499 23.29 -8.80 -41.99
CA ARG A 499 22.78 -7.46 -42.36
C ARG A 499 23.12 -6.40 -41.32
N LEU A 500 23.00 -6.72 -40.04
CA LEU A 500 23.31 -5.79 -38.94
C LEU A 500 24.82 -5.54 -38.79
N GLY A 501 25.63 -6.60 -38.84
CA GLY A 501 27.07 -6.54 -38.56
C GLY A 501 27.97 -6.46 -39.79
N GLY A 502 27.45 -6.75 -40.98
CA GLY A 502 28.15 -6.66 -42.26
C GLY A 502 28.61 -8.02 -42.84
N ALA A 503 28.91 -8.02 -44.15
CA ALA A 503 29.22 -9.23 -44.92
C ALA A 503 30.40 -10.07 -44.39
N HIS A 504 31.36 -9.44 -43.70
CA HIS A 504 32.53 -10.10 -43.13
C HIS A 504 32.19 -11.13 -42.03
N LEU A 505 31.01 -11.05 -41.43
CA LEU A 505 30.56 -12.00 -40.41
C LEU A 505 30.10 -13.33 -41.01
N ARG A 506 29.77 -13.38 -42.30
CA ARG A 506 29.20 -14.58 -42.91
C ARG A 506 30.13 -15.78 -42.79
N ALA A 507 31.38 -15.65 -43.21
CA ALA A 507 32.38 -16.71 -43.09
C ALA A 507 32.62 -17.14 -41.63
N LYS A 508 32.55 -16.21 -40.67
CA LYS A 508 32.69 -16.52 -39.25
C LYS A 508 31.52 -17.34 -38.72
N ILE A 509 30.29 -16.98 -39.10
CA ILE A 509 29.08 -17.71 -38.71
C ILE A 509 29.05 -19.09 -39.37
N ASP A 510 29.36 -19.19 -40.67
CA ASP A 510 29.36 -20.47 -41.38
C ASP A 510 30.40 -21.45 -40.79
N ASN A 511 31.56 -20.96 -40.35
CA ASN A 511 32.53 -21.79 -39.61
C ASN A 511 31.98 -22.28 -38.25
N LEU A 512 31.28 -21.42 -37.50
CA LEU A 512 30.64 -21.80 -36.23
C LEU A 512 29.57 -22.89 -36.41
N GLU A 513 28.93 -22.95 -37.58
CA GLU A 513 27.96 -24.00 -37.92
C GLU A 513 28.63 -25.37 -38.02
N LEU A 514 29.84 -25.39 -38.58
CA LEU A 514 30.62 -26.59 -38.86
C LEU A 514 31.49 -27.06 -37.68
N ASP A 515 31.86 -26.15 -36.77
CA ASP A 515 32.68 -26.47 -35.60
C ASP A 515 32.07 -27.59 -34.74
N ASN A 516 32.90 -28.54 -34.31
CA ASN A 516 32.50 -29.54 -33.31
C ASN A 516 32.38 -28.86 -31.95
N MET A 517 31.24 -29.06 -31.27
CA MET A 517 31.03 -28.49 -29.94
C MET A 517 31.67 -29.40 -28.89
N ASP A 518 32.54 -28.83 -28.07
CA ASP A 518 33.10 -29.50 -26.90
C ASP A 518 31.97 -29.75 -25.87
N PRO A 519 31.89 -30.94 -25.24
CA PRO A 519 30.87 -31.26 -24.24
C PRO A 519 30.79 -30.25 -23.07
N ASP A 520 31.92 -29.73 -22.59
CA ASP A 520 31.97 -28.78 -21.48
C ASP A 520 31.44 -27.40 -21.91
N ILE A 521 31.73 -27.02 -23.16
CA ILE A 521 31.20 -25.79 -23.78
C ILE A 521 29.70 -25.94 -24.07
N GLU A 522 29.26 -27.13 -24.49
CA GLU A 522 27.85 -27.47 -24.69
C GLU A 522 27.08 -27.30 -23.39
N GLU A 523 27.58 -27.87 -22.28
CA GLU A 523 27.00 -27.73 -20.94
C GLU A 523 26.96 -26.28 -20.47
N HIS A 524 28.03 -25.52 -20.70
CA HIS A 524 28.07 -24.09 -20.35
C HIS A 524 26.91 -23.29 -20.97
N TYR A 525 26.64 -23.45 -22.27
CA TYR A 525 25.53 -22.73 -22.92
C TYR A 525 24.16 -23.25 -22.48
N ARG A 526 24.03 -24.54 -22.13
CA ARG A 526 22.79 -25.09 -21.56
C ARG A 526 22.45 -24.40 -20.25
N GLU A 527 23.41 -24.36 -19.34
CA GLU A 527 23.20 -23.78 -18.01
C GLU A 527 23.03 -22.26 -18.07
N LEU A 528 23.80 -21.56 -18.92
CA LEU A 528 23.65 -20.12 -19.12
C LEU A 528 22.24 -19.74 -19.58
N MET A 529 21.65 -20.53 -20.48
CA MET A 529 20.33 -20.27 -21.04
C MET A 529 19.19 -20.67 -20.08
N LYS A 530 19.38 -21.73 -19.28
CA LYS A 530 18.48 -22.06 -18.17
C LYS A 530 18.46 -20.93 -17.14
N GLN A 531 19.62 -20.42 -16.75
CA GLN A 531 19.71 -19.31 -15.79
C GLN A 531 19.01 -18.04 -16.32
N TRP A 532 19.25 -17.67 -17.58
CA TRP A 532 18.59 -16.52 -18.18
C TRP A 532 17.07 -16.69 -18.33
N LYS A 533 16.62 -17.92 -18.61
CA LYS A 533 15.19 -18.23 -18.59
C LYS A 533 14.60 -18.12 -17.20
N ILE A 534 15.28 -18.62 -16.16
CA ILE A 534 14.87 -18.47 -14.76
C ILE A 534 14.84 -16.99 -14.36
N ASP A 535 15.79 -16.17 -14.82
CA ASP A 535 15.80 -14.74 -14.53
C ASP A 535 14.62 -14.00 -15.22
N ASP A 536 14.24 -14.37 -16.45
CA ASP A 536 13.06 -13.85 -17.17
C ASP A 536 11.73 -14.42 -16.62
N ASP A 537 11.70 -15.70 -16.23
CA ASP A 537 10.52 -16.36 -15.64
C ASP A 537 10.31 -15.83 -14.21
N ASN A 538 11.34 -15.57 -13.42
CA ASN A 538 11.21 -14.84 -12.14
C ASN A 538 10.67 -13.42 -12.33
N ILE A 539 10.89 -12.80 -13.50
CA ILE A 539 10.25 -11.54 -13.87
C ILE A 539 8.78 -11.78 -14.24
N LYS A 540 8.47 -12.89 -14.94
CA LYS A 540 7.12 -13.32 -15.32
C LYS A 540 6.26 -13.74 -14.11
N ASP A 541 6.82 -14.46 -13.15
CA ASP A 541 6.16 -14.86 -11.89
C ASP A 541 5.95 -13.64 -10.99
N LYS A 542 6.93 -12.71 -10.96
CA LYS A 542 6.70 -11.37 -10.38
C LYS A 542 5.70 -10.51 -11.17
N LEU A 543 5.39 -10.87 -12.42
CA LEU A 543 4.37 -10.25 -13.27
C LEU A 543 3.00 -10.91 -13.05
N GLU A 544 2.94 -12.21 -12.78
CA GLU A 544 1.75 -12.98 -12.38
C GLU A 544 1.33 -12.64 -10.95
N ASP A 545 2.27 -12.43 -10.01
CA ASP A 545 2.02 -11.79 -8.71
C ASP A 545 1.57 -10.31 -8.83
N ILE A 546 1.75 -9.69 -10.01
CA ILE A 546 1.27 -8.34 -10.37
C ILE A 546 0.03 -8.42 -11.29
N GLU A 547 -0.50 -9.59 -11.63
CA GLU A 547 -1.84 -9.72 -12.24
C GLU A 547 -2.98 -9.34 -11.25
N GLY A 548 -2.63 -9.00 -10.00
CA GLY A 548 -3.47 -8.22 -9.08
C GLY A 548 -3.46 -6.70 -9.33
N ILE A 549 -3.23 -6.24 -10.56
CA ILE A 549 -3.46 -4.83 -10.90
C ILE A 549 -4.97 -4.61 -10.96
N PHE A 550 -5.49 -3.98 -9.92
CA PHE A 550 -6.85 -3.46 -9.92
C PHE A 550 -7.04 -2.47 -11.08
N ASP A 551 -7.90 -2.85 -12.04
CA ASP A 551 -8.38 -1.95 -13.09
C ASP A 551 -9.69 -1.28 -12.62
N PRO A 552 -9.69 0.02 -12.31
CA PRO A 552 -10.89 0.71 -11.85
C PRO A 552 -11.91 0.95 -12.98
N THR A 553 -11.58 0.63 -14.24
CA THR A 553 -12.37 1.00 -15.42
C THR A 553 -13.82 0.54 -15.33
N GLU A 554 -14.07 -0.68 -14.85
CA GLU A 554 -15.43 -1.20 -14.72
C GLU A 554 -16.25 -0.41 -13.70
N LEU A 555 -15.68 -0.09 -12.53
CA LEU A 555 -16.34 0.71 -11.50
C LEU A 555 -16.55 2.17 -11.94
N ILE A 556 -15.56 2.76 -12.61
CA ILE A 556 -15.68 4.11 -13.17
C ILE A 556 -16.80 4.14 -14.22
N ASN A 557 -16.87 3.13 -15.09
CA ASN A 557 -17.96 2.99 -16.06
C ASN A 557 -19.31 2.76 -15.36
N GLY A 558 -19.34 2.02 -14.25
CA GLY A 558 -20.51 1.87 -13.40
C GLY A 558 -21.02 3.22 -12.86
N ILE A 559 -20.12 4.05 -12.33
CA ILE A 559 -20.45 5.41 -11.84
C ILE A 559 -20.96 6.28 -13.00
N ARG A 560 -20.31 6.23 -14.17
CA ARG A 560 -20.77 6.95 -15.37
C ARG A 560 -22.17 6.51 -15.79
N GLN A 561 -22.45 5.21 -15.79
CA GLN A 561 -23.77 4.69 -16.12
C GLN A 561 -24.81 5.10 -15.07
N LEU A 562 -24.44 5.12 -13.79
CA LEU A 562 -25.31 5.61 -12.72
C LEU A 562 -25.68 7.08 -12.95
N TYR A 563 -24.74 7.94 -13.33
CA TYR A 563 -25.07 9.33 -13.64
C TYR A 563 -25.92 9.49 -14.89
N LYS A 564 -25.71 8.68 -15.94
CA LYS A 564 -26.57 8.71 -17.15
C LYS A 564 -27.99 8.26 -16.87
N THR A 565 -28.16 7.20 -16.08
CA THR A 565 -29.46 6.54 -15.87
C THR A 565 -30.26 7.12 -14.71
N ARG A 566 -29.60 7.48 -13.61
CA ARG A 566 -30.24 8.00 -12.39
C ARG A 566 -30.24 9.52 -12.32
N GLU A 567 -29.09 10.16 -12.54
CA GLU A 567 -28.95 11.62 -12.40
C GLU A 567 -29.22 12.37 -13.71
N GLY A 568 -29.28 11.66 -14.85
CA GLY A 568 -29.66 12.19 -16.17
C GLY A 568 -31.15 12.47 -16.33
N TRP A 569 -31.96 12.17 -15.31
CA TRP A 569 -33.38 12.49 -15.24
C TRP A 569 -33.64 13.45 -14.09
N LEU A 570 -34.41 14.49 -14.39
CA LEU A 570 -34.87 15.48 -13.43
C LEU A 570 -36.35 15.25 -13.16
N SER A 571 -36.69 15.07 -11.88
CA SER A 571 -38.07 15.16 -11.40
C SER A 571 -38.19 16.42 -10.53
N PRO A 572 -38.61 17.56 -11.11
CA PRO A 572 -38.81 18.80 -10.35
C PRO A 572 -39.92 18.67 -9.30
N PHE A 573 -40.84 17.72 -9.51
CA PHE A 573 -42.01 17.47 -8.67
C PHE A 573 -42.01 16.01 -8.23
N PRO A 574 -41.35 15.66 -7.12
CA PRO A 574 -41.25 14.27 -6.64
C PRO A 574 -42.59 13.55 -6.43
N TRP A 575 -43.68 14.30 -6.24
CA TRP A 575 -45.04 13.77 -6.09
C TRP A 575 -45.77 13.50 -7.41
N CYS A 576 -45.16 13.87 -8.54
CA CYS A 576 -45.75 13.75 -9.86
C CYS A 576 -44.83 12.93 -10.75
N GLU A 577 -44.92 11.60 -10.61
CA GLU A 577 -44.07 10.63 -11.31
C GLU A 577 -44.11 10.75 -12.84
N GLU A 578 -45.21 11.30 -13.39
CA GLU A 578 -45.39 11.57 -14.82
C GLU A 578 -44.46 12.69 -15.34
N PHE A 579 -43.95 13.55 -14.46
CA PHE A 579 -43.11 14.70 -14.81
C PHE A 579 -41.63 14.38 -14.58
N GLN A 580 -41.10 13.55 -15.47
CA GLN A 580 -39.68 13.26 -15.58
C GLN A 580 -39.13 13.87 -16.87
N PHE A 581 -38.15 14.76 -16.70
CA PHE A 581 -37.50 15.41 -17.81
C PHE A 581 -36.10 14.88 -17.98
N PHE A 582 -35.71 14.56 -19.22
CA PHE A 582 -34.31 14.26 -19.50
C PHE A 582 -33.47 15.52 -19.29
N LEU A 583 -32.41 15.40 -18.50
CA LEU A 583 -31.58 16.54 -18.10
C LEU A 583 -30.92 17.21 -19.31
N GLY A 584 -30.55 16.44 -20.33
CA GLY A 584 -30.02 16.98 -21.59
C GLY A 584 -30.98 17.91 -22.33
N ASP A 585 -32.29 17.70 -22.19
CA ASP A 585 -33.32 18.45 -22.92
C ASP A 585 -33.81 19.67 -22.14
N ILE A 586 -34.06 19.50 -20.84
CA ILE A 586 -34.70 20.54 -20.01
C ILE A 586 -33.69 21.48 -19.34
N PHE A 587 -32.44 21.01 -19.13
CA PHE A 587 -31.46 21.81 -18.41
C PHE A 587 -31.27 23.15 -19.12
N THR A 588 -31.43 24.21 -18.33
CA THR A 588 -31.28 25.58 -18.78
C THR A 588 -30.21 26.21 -17.91
N ARG A 589 -29.31 26.96 -18.53
CA ARG A 589 -28.12 27.45 -17.87
C ARG A 589 -28.47 28.43 -16.75
N LEU A 590 -27.76 28.33 -15.63
CA LEU A 590 -27.91 29.23 -14.49
C LEU A 590 -26.90 30.37 -14.58
N LYS A 591 -27.28 31.56 -14.09
CA LYS A 591 -26.34 32.66 -13.87
C LYS A 591 -25.55 32.35 -12.59
N VAL A 592 -24.27 32.06 -12.77
CA VAL A 592 -23.32 31.81 -11.70
C VAL A 592 -22.31 32.95 -11.69
N VAL A 593 -22.06 33.55 -10.54
CA VAL A 593 -21.17 34.72 -10.39
C VAL A 593 -20.13 34.46 -9.29
N ARG A 594 -18.95 35.08 -9.40
CA ARG A 594 -17.95 35.00 -8.33
C ARG A 594 -18.31 35.92 -7.17
N ARG A 595 -18.02 35.48 -5.96
CA ARG A 595 -18.12 36.26 -4.73
C ARG A 595 -16.73 36.49 -4.17
N LYS A 596 -16.36 37.75 -3.93
CA LYS A 596 -15.07 38.09 -3.33
C LYS A 596 -15.03 37.63 -1.88
N LYS A 597 -13.89 37.09 -1.43
CA LYS A 597 -13.73 36.74 0.00
C LYS A 597 -13.65 37.98 0.86
N THR A 598 -13.01 39.03 0.36
CA THR A 598 -12.99 40.33 1.03
C THR A 598 -14.35 41.00 0.89
N ARG A 599 -15.02 41.27 2.02
CA ARG A 599 -16.33 41.98 2.12
C ARG A 599 -17.55 41.23 1.56
N GLY A 600 -17.38 40.07 0.93
CA GLY A 600 -18.48 39.24 0.46
C GLY A 600 -19.25 39.84 -0.71
N GLU A 601 -18.65 40.77 -1.44
CA GLU A 601 -19.24 41.46 -2.60
C GLU A 601 -19.39 40.49 -3.78
N ILE A 602 -20.55 40.54 -4.43
CA ILE A 602 -20.82 39.79 -5.66
C ILE A 602 -20.18 40.53 -6.83
N THR A 603 -19.54 39.80 -7.72
CA THR A 603 -18.97 40.35 -8.95
C THR A 603 -19.95 40.24 -10.11
N ASP A 604 -19.84 41.13 -11.09
CA ASP A 604 -20.63 41.04 -12.33
C ASP A 604 -20.11 39.97 -13.32
N VAL A 605 -19.04 39.25 -12.95
CA VAL A 605 -18.39 38.26 -13.81
C VAL A 605 -19.14 36.93 -13.72
N CYS A 606 -19.86 36.59 -14.80
CA CYS A 606 -20.48 35.29 -14.98
C CYS A 606 -19.42 34.19 -15.17
N VAL A 607 -19.60 33.06 -14.49
CA VAL A 607 -18.71 31.90 -14.56
C VAL A 607 -19.39 30.77 -15.32
N GLU A 608 -18.66 30.17 -16.27
CA GLU A 608 -19.06 28.95 -16.96
C GLU A 608 -18.91 27.73 -16.05
N MET A 609 -19.74 26.70 -16.24
CA MET A 609 -19.64 25.46 -15.46
C MET A 609 -18.29 24.76 -15.63
N SER A 610 -17.71 24.86 -16.81
CA SER A 610 -16.38 24.35 -17.17
C SER A 610 -15.22 25.07 -16.47
N SER A 611 -15.45 26.30 -15.99
CA SER A 611 -14.43 27.22 -15.46
C SER A 611 -14.56 27.46 -13.96
N ILE A 612 -15.37 26.67 -13.25
CA ILE A 612 -15.56 26.83 -11.79
C ILE A 612 -14.28 26.63 -10.98
N LEU A 613 -13.32 25.85 -11.52
CA LEU A 613 -12.02 25.58 -10.92
C LEU A 613 -10.89 26.40 -11.59
N ASP A 614 -11.21 27.32 -12.49
CA ASP A 614 -10.19 28.11 -13.18
C ASP A 614 -9.55 29.15 -12.24
N PRO A 615 -8.26 29.45 -12.45
CA PRO A 615 -7.54 30.52 -11.76
C PRO A 615 -8.29 31.86 -11.85
N TYR A 616 -8.23 32.64 -10.78
CA TYR A 616 -8.79 34.00 -10.73
C TYR A 616 -7.96 34.91 -9.84
N GLU A 617 -8.32 36.20 -9.77
CA GLU A 617 -7.53 37.25 -9.11
C GLU A 617 -7.10 36.92 -7.67
N GLU A 618 -7.96 36.28 -6.86
CA GLU A 618 -7.63 35.94 -5.46
C GLU A 618 -6.97 34.56 -5.30
N CYS A 619 -7.03 33.69 -6.31
CA CYS A 619 -6.46 32.34 -6.23
C CYS A 619 -6.08 31.77 -7.60
N SER A 620 -4.79 31.47 -7.78
CA SER A 620 -4.23 30.96 -9.03
C SER A 620 -4.49 29.47 -9.28
N ALA A 621 -4.97 28.72 -8.29
CA ALA A 621 -5.25 27.29 -8.39
C ALA A 621 -6.25 26.86 -7.29
N PRO A 622 -7.55 27.12 -7.45
CA PRO A 622 -8.54 26.79 -6.43
C PRO A 622 -8.73 25.26 -6.34
N ARG A 623 -8.48 24.69 -5.16
CA ARG A 623 -8.76 23.28 -4.87
C ARG A 623 -10.22 23.09 -4.46
N THR A 624 -10.73 24.00 -3.64
CA THR A 624 -12.04 23.90 -2.99
C THR A 624 -12.95 25.06 -3.40
N VAL A 625 -14.08 24.75 -4.03
CA VAL A 625 -15.07 25.75 -4.49
C VAL A 625 -16.36 25.57 -3.71
N LEU A 626 -16.82 26.62 -3.05
CA LEU A 626 -18.15 26.65 -2.43
C LEU A 626 -19.11 27.42 -3.32
N ILE A 627 -20.22 26.78 -3.68
CA ILE A 627 -21.30 27.34 -4.49
C ILE A 627 -22.52 27.58 -3.61
N GLU A 628 -22.84 28.85 -3.38
CA GLU A 628 -23.98 29.25 -2.56
C GLU A 628 -25.19 29.65 -3.40
N GLY A 629 -26.36 29.62 -2.79
CA GLY A 629 -27.56 30.14 -3.42
C GLY A 629 -28.82 29.89 -2.60
N GLU A 630 -29.90 30.59 -2.95
CA GLU A 630 -31.18 30.46 -2.28
C GLU A 630 -31.83 29.07 -2.48
N PRO A 631 -32.81 28.67 -1.65
CA PRO A 631 -33.62 27.48 -1.89
C PRO A 631 -34.30 27.52 -3.27
N GLY A 632 -34.36 26.39 -3.96
CA GLY A 632 -34.98 26.29 -5.29
C GLY A 632 -34.17 26.86 -6.46
N VAL A 633 -33.01 27.51 -6.20
CA VAL A 633 -32.22 28.18 -7.24
C VAL A 633 -31.52 27.22 -8.24
N GLY A 634 -31.56 25.90 -7.97
CA GLY A 634 -31.01 24.88 -8.86
C GLY A 634 -29.62 24.34 -8.49
N LYS A 635 -29.15 24.50 -7.24
CA LYS A 635 -27.85 23.96 -6.77
C LYS A 635 -27.69 22.45 -7.01
N THR A 636 -28.65 21.64 -6.57
CA THR A 636 -28.66 20.19 -6.80
C THR A 636 -28.69 19.85 -8.29
N THR A 637 -29.52 20.55 -9.07
CA THR A 637 -29.58 20.37 -10.53
C THR A 637 -28.25 20.70 -11.21
N TYR A 638 -27.54 21.71 -10.71
CA TYR A 638 -26.20 22.09 -11.17
C TYR A 638 -25.17 20.98 -10.90
N CYS A 639 -25.16 20.40 -9.69
CA CYS A 639 -24.31 19.26 -9.33
C CYS A 639 -24.57 18.04 -10.22
N LYS A 640 -25.86 17.69 -10.41
CA LYS A 640 -26.27 16.58 -11.27
C LYS A 640 -25.86 16.79 -12.72
N LYS A 641 -26.04 18.01 -13.24
CA LYS A 641 -25.64 18.37 -14.61
C LYS A 641 -24.14 18.20 -14.81
N TYR A 642 -23.31 18.66 -13.88
CA TYR A 642 -21.87 18.48 -13.95
C TYR A 642 -21.49 16.99 -14.01
N ALA A 643 -22.07 16.16 -13.13
CA ALA A 643 -21.82 14.72 -13.09
C ALA A 643 -22.30 14.00 -14.38
N TYR A 644 -23.45 14.42 -14.91
CA TYR A 644 -24.01 13.91 -16.16
C TYR A 644 -23.15 14.27 -17.38
N ASP A 645 -22.67 15.51 -17.47
CA ASP A 645 -21.80 15.98 -18.56
C ASP A 645 -20.48 15.22 -18.53
N TRP A 646 -19.84 15.09 -17.36
CA TRP A 646 -18.65 14.25 -17.20
C TRP A 646 -18.87 12.79 -17.64
N ALA A 647 -20.05 12.23 -17.39
CA ALA A 647 -20.36 10.87 -17.80
C ALA A 647 -20.59 10.72 -19.32
N THR A 648 -21.05 11.77 -20.01
CA THR A 648 -21.49 11.73 -21.42
C THR A 648 -20.44 12.23 -22.42
N GLU A 649 -19.50 13.07 -22.01
CA GLU A 649 -18.49 13.76 -22.84
C GLU A 649 -17.39 12.88 -23.49
N GLN A 650 -17.65 11.61 -23.82
CA GLN A 650 -16.72 10.80 -24.63
C GLN A 650 -16.84 11.01 -26.16
N GLN A 651 -17.73 11.89 -26.65
CA GLN A 651 -18.01 11.99 -28.10
C GLN A 651 -17.87 13.36 -28.78
N GLU A 652 -17.61 14.49 -28.12
CA GLU A 652 -17.26 15.73 -28.87
C GLU A 652 -16.19 16.60 -28.17
N PRO A 653 -15.17 17.10 -28.90
CA PRO A 653 -14.08 17.90 -28.36
C PRO A 653 -14.40 19.40 -28.35
N GLN A 654 -15.58 19.83 -27.89
CA GLN A 654 -15.87 21.24 -27.65
C GLN A 654 -16.86 21.41 -26.49
N GLY A 655 -16.38 21.80 -25.31
CA GLY A 655 -17.27 22.55 -24.41
C GLY A 655 -17.02 22.51 -22.91
N CYS A 656 -16.29 21.54 -22.35
CA CYS A 656 -16.22 21.45 -20.89
C CYS A 656 -14.84 21.03 -20.33
N GLY A 657 -14.39 21.75 -19.30
CA GLY A 657 -13.18 21.48 -18.52
C GLY A 657 -13.28 20.20 -17.68
N SER A 658 -14.43 19.51 -17.70
CA SER A 658 -14.71 18.25 -16.99
C SER A 658 -13.86 17.05 -17.46
N THR A 659 -13.23 17.12 -18.63
CA THR A 659 -12.31 16.07 -19.12
C THR A 659 -10.98 15.99 -18.34
N ALA A 660 -10.71 16.95 -17.45
CA ALA A 660 -9.51 16.96 -16.61
C ALA A 660 -9.52 15.86 -15.52
N PHE A 661 -10.69 15.37 -15.11
CA PHE A 661 -10.82 14.43 -14.00
C PHE A 661 -11.07 12.99 -14.46
N LYS A 662 -10.27 12.06 -13.94
CA LYS A 662 -10.47 10.62 -14.17
C LYS A 662 -11.77 10.12 -13.52
N VAL A 663 -12.13 10.64 -12.35
CA VAL A 663 -13.34 10.27 -11.61
C VAL A 663 -14.00 11.49 -10.97
N VAL A 664 -15.32 11.61 -11.12
CA VAL A 664 -16.16 12.58 -10.42
C VAL A 664 -17.08 11.83 -9.45
N LEU A 665 -17.01 12.16 -8.18
CA LEU A 665 -17.76 11.52 -7.09
C LEU A 665 -18.81 12.51 -6.55
N LEU A 666 -20.06 12.36 -6.98
CA LEU A 666 -21.19 13.14 -6.51
C LEU A 666 -21.78 12.49 -5.26
N LEU A 667 -21.65 13.15 -4.11
CA LEU A 667 -22.19 12.71 -2.82
C LEU A 667 -23.31 13.65 -2.40
N LYS A 668 -24.51 13.10 -2.20
CA LYS A 668 -25.66 13.82 -1.64
C LYS A 668 -25.49 13.86 -0.13
N CYS A 669 -25.23 15.05 0.41
CA CYS A 669 -24.90 15.22 1.82
C CYS A 669 -26.01 14.78 2.77
N ARG A 670 -27.28 14.94 2.37
CA ARG A 670 -28.45 14.46 3.11
C ARG A 670 -28.41 12.94 3.37
N ASP A 671 -27.90 12.18 2.41
CA ASP A 671 -27.92 10.71 2.43
C ASP A 671 -26.61 10.15 3.06
N ILE A 672 -25.87 10.97 3.83
CA ILE A 672 -24.60 10.58 4.45
C ILE A 672 -24.81 10.31 5.94
N HIS A 673 -24.62 9.06 6.34
CA HIS A 673 -24.78 8.64 7.74
C HIS A 673 -23.43 8.37 8.45
N SER A 674 -22.36 8.11 7.69
CA SER A 674 -21.03 7.72 8.21
C SER A 674 -19.90 8.60 7.62
N ASP A 675 -18.73 8.03 7.42
CA ASP A 675 -17.56 8.65 6.79
C ASP A 675 -17.66 8.74 5.26
N VAL A 676 -16.68 9.41 4.66
CA VAL A 676 -16.58 9.65 3.21
C VAL A 676 -16.49 8.34 2.41
N TRP A 677 -15.78 7.34 2.92
CA TRP A 677 -15.57 6.06 2.22
C TRP A 677 -16.85 5.25 2.16
N LYS A 678 -17.59 5.20 3.27
CA LYS A 678 -18.91 4.58 3.33
C LYS A 678 -19.93 5.34 2.49
N ALA A 679 -19.89 6.67 2.46
CA ALA A 679 -20.73 7.46 1.56
C ALA A 679 -20.47 7.15 0.08
N ILE A 680 -19.21 6.96 -0.33
CA ILE A 680 -18.87 6.51 -1.69
C ILE A 680 -19.44 5.12 -1.96
N ALA A 681 -19.27 4.17 -1.03
CA ALA A 681 -19.77 2.82 -1.20
C ALA A 681 -21.30 2.79 -1.34
N ASP A 682 -22.01 3.43 -0.42
CA ASP A 682 -23.48 3.37 -0.32
C ASP A 682 -24.16 4.11 -1.48
N GLN A 683 -23.58 5.21 -1.97
CA GLN A 683 -24.22 6.06 -2.99
C GLN A 683 -23.76 5.77 -4.42
N LEU A 684 -22.52 5.30 -4.64
CA LEU A 684 -21.89 5.25 -5.96
C LEU A 684 -21.46 3.85 -6.42
N LEU A 685 -21.20 2.91 -5.50
CA LEU A 685 -20.75 1.57 -5.84
C LEU A 685 -21.91 0.56 -5.89
N PRO A 686 -21.77 -0.57 -6.60
CA PRO A 686 -22.78 -1.63 -6.58
C PRO A 686 -23.00 -2.20 -5.18
N LEU A 687 -24.26 -2.46 -4.83
CA LEU A 687 -24.67 -3.04 -3.53
C LEU A 687 -23.97 -4.38 -3.19
N ARG A 688 -23.56 -5.15 -4.21
CA ARG A 688 -22.90 -6.45 -4.08
C ARG A 688 -21.52 -6.42 -4.74
N ILE A 689 -20.66 -5.54 -4.25
CA ILE A 689 -19.26 -5.49 -4.65
C ILE A 689 -18.41 -6.36 -3.71
N ASP A 690 -17.40 -7.01 -4.26
CA ASP A 690 -16.40 -7.73 -3.47
C ASP A 690 -15.61 -6.73 -2.59
N GLU A 691 -15.35 -7.10 -1.33
CA GLU A 691 -14.67 -6.23 -0.38
C GLU A 691 -13.24 -5.91 -0.80
N GLU A 692 -12.53 -6.84 -1.43
CA GLU A 692 -11.17 -6.63 -1.92
C GLU A 692 -11.17 -5.60 -3.05
N VAL A 693 -12.07 -5.77 -4.03
CA VAL A 693 -12.26 -4.83 -5.14
C VAL A 693 -12.64 -3.43 -4.63
N LYS A 694 -13.48 -3.35 -3.59
CA LYS A 694 -13.86 -2.09 -2.95
C LYS A 694 -12.66 -1.40 -2.29
N GLN A 695 -11.85 -2.14 -1.53
CA GLN A 695 -10.65 -1.58 -0.90
C GLN A 695 -9.61 -1.14 -1.94
N GLN A 696 -9.44 -1.90 -3.02
CA GLN A 696 -8.58 -1.53 -4.13
C GLN A 696 -9.06 -0.23 -4.82
N PHE A 697 -10.38 -0.02 -4.95
CA PHE A 697 -10.93 1.25 -5.45
C PHE A 697 -10.63 2.44 -4.52
N PHE A 698 -10.75 2.26 -3.22
CA PHE A 698 -10.40 3.31 -2.26
C PHE A 698 -8.90 3.64 -2.29
N GLN A 699 -8.06 2.62 -2.44
CA GLN A 699 -6.63 2.82 -2.62
C GLN A 699 -6.32 3.57 -3.92
N PHE A 700 -7.00 3.24 -5.02
CA PHE A 700 -6.90 3.97 -6.28
C PHE A 700 -7.22 5.46 -6.12
N ILE A 701 -8.27 5.82 -5.37
CA ILE A 701 -8.61 7.22 -5.07
C ILE A 701 -7.48 7.92 -4.29
N ARG A 702 -6.91 7.25 -3.28
CA ARG A 702 -5.81 7.80 -2.48
C ARG A 702 -4.54 8.05 -3.28
N GLU A 703 -4.27 7.22 -4.29
CA GLU A 703 -3.09 7.34 -5.15
C GLU A 703 -3.27 8.37 -6.29
N ASN A 704 -4.51 8.56 -6.78
CA ASN A 704 -4.81 9.39 -7.95
C ASN A 704 -5.45 10.75 -7.62
N GLN A 705 -5.36 11.21 -6.37
CA GLN A 705 -6.07 12.39 -5.83
C GLN A 705 -6.19 13.59 -6.78
N SER A 706 -5.11 14.02 -7.45
CA SER A 706 -5.15 15.20 -8.35
C SER A 706 -6.11 15.05 -9.54
N ASN A 707 -6.50 13.82 -9.89
CA ASN A 707 -7.45 13.52 -10.96
C ASN A 707 -8.84 13.14 -10.43
N ILE A 708 -9.11 13.34 -9.14
CA ILE A 708 -10.40 13.04 -8.50
C ILE A 708 -11.08 14.36 -8.10
N LEU A 709 -12.36 14.48 -8.46
CA LEU A 709 -13.24 15.57 -8.06
C LEU A 709 -14.36 15.05 -7.17
N PHE A 710 -14.54 15.65 -6.00
CA PHE A 710 -15.71 15.46 -5.15
C PHE A 710 -16.73 16.57 -5.38
N ILE A 711 -17.99 16.20 -5.59
CA ILE A 711 -19.12 17.11 -5.59
C ILE A 711 -19.97 16.81 -4.35
N LEU A 712 -19.98 17.71 -3.39
CA LEU A 712 -20.74 17.59 -2.14
C LEU A 712 -22.03 18.41 -2.29
N ASP A 713 -23.16 17.74 -2.53
CA ASP A 713 -24.43 18.41 -2.75
C ASP A 713 -25.22 18.58 -1.45
N GLY A 714 -25.35 19.83 -0.99
CA GLY A 714 -26.16 20.23 0.16
C GLY A 714 -25.44 20.08 1.50
N LEU A 715 -24.30 20.75 1.71
CA LEU A 715 -23.59 20.71 3.00
C LEU A 715 -24.46 21.10 4.19
N ASP A 716 -25.47 21.96 3.97
CA ASP A 716 -26.45 22.35 4.99
C ASP A 716 -27.43 21.24 5.38
N GLU A 717 -27.47 20.14 4.62
CA GLU A 717 -28.33 18.98 4.87
C GLU A 717 -27.56 17.82 5.55
N LEU A 718 -26.30 18.04 5.95
CA LEU A 718 -25.53 17.04 6.71
C LEU A 718 -26.14 16.84 8.11
N PRO A 719 -26.27 15.60 8.61
CA PRO A 719 -26.72 15.36 9.97
C PRO A 719 -25.83 16.02 11.04
N SER A 720 -26.44 16.51 12.12
CA SER A 720 -25.79 17.22 13.21
C SER A 720 -24.53 16.50 13.73
N GLY A 721 -23.41 17.23 13.83
CA GLY A 721 -22.11 16.72 14.30
C GLY A 721 -21.21 16.13 13.22
N LYS A 722 -21.71 15.88 12.00
CA LYS A 722 -20.94 15.28 10.89
C LYS A 722 -20.18 16.29 10.04
N LEU A 723 -20.50 17.58 10.15
CA LEU A 723 -19.75 18.68 9.53
C LEU A 723 -18.26 18.64 9.87
N SER A 724 -17.90 18.19 11.07
CA SER A 724 -16.50 18.06 11.53
C SER A 724 -15.67 17.03 10.74
N MET A 725 -16.30 16.08 10.07
CA MET A 725 -15.61 15.09 9.24
C MET A 725 -15.38 15.65 7.85
N PHE A 726 -16.42 16.20 7.22
CA PHE A 726 -16.32 16.82 5.89
C PHE A 726 -15.51 18.12 5.92
N SER A 727 -15.43 18.81 7.05
CA SER A 727 -14.51 19.94 7.21
C SER A 727 -13.05 19.54 7.04
N LYS A 728 -12.64 18.34 7.48
CA LYS A 728 -11.26 17.84 7.26
C LYS A 728 -10.96 17.61 5.78
N LEU A 729 -11.95 17.13 5.02
CA LEU A 729 -11.86 16.97 3.57
C LEU A 729 -11.78 18.34 2.87
N ILE A 730 -12.67 19.27 3.22
CA ILE A 730 -12.71 20.65 2.70
C ILE A 730 -11.41 21.39 3.02
N GLU A 731 -10.90 21.29 4.25
CA GLU A 731 -9.62 21.88 4.70
C GLU A 731 -8.38 21.20 4.07
N GLY A 732 -8.54 20.04 3.43
CA GLY A 732 -7.43 19.29 2.86
C GLY A 732 -6.55 18.56 3.86
N ARG A 733 -7.03 18.35 5.10
CA ARG A 733 -6.38 17.45 6.06
C ARG A 733 -6.58 15.98 5.67
N GLU A 734 -7.69 15.69 4.99
CA GLU A 734 -7.95 14.42 4.34
C GLU A 734 -8.01 14.63 2.82
N LEU A 735 -7.32 13.77 2.07
CA LEU A 735 -7.20 13.87 0.60
C LEU A 735 -6.75 15.29 0.11
N PRO A 736 -5.54 15.75 0.50
CA PRO A 736 -5.07 17.12 0.27
C PRO A 736 -4.99 17.51 -1.22
N ARG A 737 -4.85 16.54 -2.12
CA ARG A 737 -4.68 16.81 -3.56
C ARG A 737 -5.98 16.64 -4.37
N CYS A 738 -7.08 16.22 -3.76
CA CYS A 738 -8.38 16.12 -4.43
C CYS A 738 -9.02 17.50 -4.60
N HIS A 739 -9.75 17.68 -5.70
CA HIS A 739 -10.57 18.88 -5.93
C HIS A 739 -11.96 18.68 -5.34
N ILE A 740 -12.56 19.75 -4.84
CA ILE A 740 -13.85 19.71 -4.15
C ILE A 740 -14.72 20.85 -4.64
N VAL A 741 -15.94 20.53 -5.04
CA VAL A 741 -17.02 21.48 -5.27
C VAL A 741 -18.12 21.15 -4.27
N ALA A 742 -18.49 22.11 -3.44
CA ALA A 742 -19.54 21.94 -2.44
C ALA A 742 -20.67 22.94 -2.66
N THR A 743 -21.92 22.53 -2.44
CA THR A 743 -23.07 23.44 -2.46
C THR A 743 -23.63 23.64 -1.06
N ALA A 744 -24.10 24.85 -0.76
CA ALA A 744 -24.77 25.15 0.50
C ALA A 744 -25.77 26.31 0.36
N ARG A 745 -26.69 26.45 1.32
CA ARG A 745 -27.38 27.73 1.54
C ARG A 745 -26.40 28.79 2.06
N GLN A 746 -26.68 30.06 1.75
CA GLN A 746 -25.81 31.18 2.16
C GLN A 746 -25.60 31.29 3.68
N GLU A 747 -26.61 30.93 4.47
CA GLU A 747 -26.52 30.99 5.93
C GLU A 747 -25.59 29.91 6.49
N ALA A 748 -25.79 28.66 6.07
CA ALA A 748 -24.96 27.52 6.49
C ALA A 748 -23.53 27.56 5.90
N GLY A 749 -23.37 28.09 4.68
CA GLY A 749 -22.07 28.23 4.03
C GLY A 749 -21.07 29.08 4.81
N LYS A 750 -21.55 29.98 5.69
CA LYS A 750 -20.71 30.85 6.54
C LYS A 750 -19.64 30.08 7.32
N GLU A 751 -19.97 28.89 7.83
CA GLU A 751 -19.06 28.11 8.68
C GLU A 751 -17.85 27.56 7.92
N VAL A 752 -18.04 27.22 6.64
CA VAL A 752 -17.03 26.55 5.79
C VAL A 752 -16.33 27.51 4.81
N ARG A 753 -16.88 28.70 4.55
CA ARG A 753 -16.27 29.73 3.65
C ARG A 753 -14.79 29.96 3.87
N LYS A 754 -14.35 29.98 5.14
CA LYS A 754 -12.96 30.23 5.54
C LYS A 754 -11.98 29.15 5.03
N CYS A 755 -12.49 27.94 4.79
CA CYS A 755 -11.71 26.79 4.36
C CYS A 755 -11.75 26.58 2.83
N CYS A 756 -12.54 27.38 2.10
CA CYS A 756 -12.69 27.25 0.65
C CYS A 756 -11.78 28.24 -0.09
N ASP A 757 -11.29 27.86 -1.27
CA ASP A 757 -10.40 28.69 -2.09
C ASP A 757 -11.17 29.66 -2.98
N ALA A 758 -12.32 29.26 -3.49
CA ALA A 758 -13.22 30.08 -4.30
C ALA A 758 -14.65 30.04 -3.78
N LEU A 759 -15.33 31.18 -3.90
CA LEU A 759 -16.75 31.33 -3.55
C LEU A 759 -17.53 31.74 -4.81
N LEU A 760 -18.55 30.96 -5.14
CA LEU A 760 -19.47 31.22 -6.23
C LEU A 760 -20.89 31.36 -5.69
N GLN A 761 -21.72 32.10 -6.40
CA GLN A 761 -23.14 32.24 -6.09
C GLN A 761 -23.97 31.97 -7.33
N ILE A 762 -24.98 31.11 -7.19
CA ILE A 762 -26.02 30.90 -8.20
C ILE A 762 -27.13 31.90 -7.93
N GLU A 763 -27.39 32.78 -8.90
CA GLU A 763 -28.50 33.75 -8.86
C GLU A 763 -29.79 33.23 -9.49
N GLY A 764 -29.71 32.13 -10.24
CA GLY A 764 -30.86 31.48 -10.89
C GLY A 764 -30.97 31.80 -12.38
N PHE A 765 -32.19 31.98 -12.87
CA PHE A 765 -32.48 32.30 -14.25
C PHE A 765 -32.45 33.81 -14.52
N THR A 766 -31.86 34.17 -15.67
CA THR A 766 -32.09 35.47 -16.29
C THR A 766 -33.42 35.45 -17.05
N GLU A 767 -33.96 36.59 -17.44
CA GLU A 767 -35.19 36.64 -18.27
C GLU A 767 -35.07 35.76 -19.53
N LYS A 768 -33.90 35.75 -20.16
CA LYS A 768 -33.61 34.88 -21.32
C LYS A 768 -33.70 33.39 -20.95
N HIS A 769 -33.11 33.00 -19.82
CA HIS A 769 -33.14 31.61 -19.35
C HIS A 769 -34.56 31.18 -18.96
N VAL A 770 -35.38 32.06 -18.39
CA VAL A 770 -36.80 31.77 -18.10
C VAL A 770 -37.54 31.40 -19.39
N ILE A 771 -37.40 32.23 -20.44
CA ILE A 771 -38.06 31.98 -21.73
C ILE A 771 -37.56 30.67 -22.35
N GLU A 772 -36.26 30.40 -22.28
CA GLU A 772 -35.66 29.16 -22.78
C GLU A 772 -36.24 27.93 -22.05
N PHE A 773 -36.29 27.97 -20.72
CA PHE A 773 -36.85 26.89 -19.91
C PHE A 773 -38.33 26.66 -20.22
N VAL A 774 -39.13 27.74 -20.28
CA VAL A 774 -40.57 27.68 -20.61
C VAL A 774 -40.78 27.06 -22.00
N THR A 775 -39.96 27.44 -22.98
CA THR A 775 -40.02 26.90 -24.35
C THR A 775 -39.66 25.42 -24.38
N LYS A 776 -38.64 25.00 -23.62
CA LYS A 776 -38.24 23.59 -23.48
C LYS A 776 -39.32 22.76 -22.79
N TYR A 777 -39.93 23.29 -21.72
CA TYR A 777 -41.00 22.63 -20.97
C TYR A 777 -42.24 22.41 -21.85
N PHE A 778 -42.69 23.45 -22.56
CA PHE A 778 -43.88 23.41 -23.41
C PHE A 778 -43.58 23.09 -24.87
N LYS A 779 -42.61 22.22 -25.14
CA LYS A 779 -42.19 21.85 -26.50
C LYS A 779 -43.36 21.42 -27.39
N GLU A 780 -44.34 20.73 -26.82
CA GLU A 780 -45.54 20.22 -27.52
C GLU A 780 -46.76 21.17 -27.44
N ARG A 781 -46.72 22.18 -26.55
CA ARG A 781 -47.83 23.11 -26.26
C ARG A 781 -47.34 24.56 -26.36
N THR A 782 -46.89 24.93 -27.56
CA THR A 782 -46.32 26.26 -27.85
C THR A 782 -47.30 27.42 -27.60
N ASP A 783 -48.60 27.15 -27.61
CA ASP A 783 -49.68 28.06 -27.20
C ASP A 783 -49.50 28.53 -25.75
N LEU A 784 -49.31 27.58 -24.82
CA LEU A 784 -49.10 27.86 -23.40
C LEU A 784 -47.73 28.52 -23.16
N ALA A 785 -46.69 28.07 -23.87
CA ALA A 785 -45.36 28.69 -23.82
C ALA A 785 -45.42 30.19 -24.14
N THR A 786 -46.16 30.54 -25.21
CA THR A 786 -46.32 31.92 -25.67
C THR A 786 -47.14 32.73 -24.67
N LYS A 787 -48.25 32.17 -24.16
CA LYS A 787 -49.11 32.83 -23.17
C LYS A 787 -48.35 33.14 -21.87
N LEU A 788 -47.61 32.17 -21.35
CA LEU A 788 -46.79 32.30 -20.15
C LEU A 788 -45.68 33.35 -20.34
N SER A 789 -44.93 33.26 -21.44
CA SER A 789 -43.84 34.19 -21.76
C SER A 789 -44.32 35.64 -21.93
N GLN A 790 -45.47 35.85 -22.60
CA GLN A 790 -46.06 37.18 -22.75
C GLN A 790 -46.51 37.76 -21.42
N ARG A 791 -47.10 36.93 -20.55
CA ARG A 791 -47.56 37.39 -19.23
C ARG A 791 -46.38 37.74 -18.33
N MET A 792 -45.35 36.89 -18.29
CA MET A 792 -44.09 37.17 -17.59
C MET A 792 -43.45 38.46 -18.11
N SER A 793 -43.42 38.71 -19.42
CA SER A 793 -42.83 39.95 -19.97
C SER A 793 -43.53 41.23 -19.48
N ARG A 794 -44.83 41.17 -19.18
CA ARG A 794 -45.64 42.33 -18.74
C ARG A 794 -45.65 42.53 -17.24
N ASP A 795 -45.56 41.45 -16.47
CA ASP A 795 -45.74 41.46 -15.02
C ASP A 795 -44.38 41.37 -14.31
N LYS A 796 -43.97 42.46 -13.66
CA LYS A 796 -42.69 42.52 -12.95
C LYS A 796 -42.61 41.51 -11.80
N ASN A 797 -43.70 41.32 -11.06
CA ASN A 797 -43.71 40.42 -9.91
C ASN A 797 -43.54 38.96 -10.36
N LEU A 798 -44.24 38.58 -11.44
CA LEU A 798 -44.06 37.26 -12.04
C LEU A 798 -42.63 37.04 -12.56
N ARG A 799 -41.96 38.05 -13.11
CA ARG A 799 -40.54 37.93 -13.51
C ARG A 799 -39.62 37.70 -12.33
N GLU A 800 -39.81 38.45 -11.25
CA GLU A 800 -39.04 38.29 -10.02
C GLU A 800 -39.25 36.90 -9.40
N ILE A 801 -40.49 36.39 -9.39
CA ILE A 801 -40.81 35.03 -8.94
C ILE A 801 -40.15 33.98 -9.85
N ALA A 802 -40.23 34.16 -11.17
CA ALA A 802 -39.73 33.23 -12.18
C ALA A 802 -38.21 33.21 -12.33
N ALA A 803 -37.47 34.15 -11.72
CA ALA A 803 -36.02 34.11 -11.67
C ALA A 803 -35.50 32.88 -10.90
N ASN A 804 -36.30 32.34 -9.97
CA ASN A 804 -35.99 31.09 -9.28
C ASN A 804 -36.47 29.88 -10.11
N PRO A 805 -35.59 28.97 -10.56
CA PRO A 805 -35.94 27.84 -11.41
C PRO A 805 -37.05 26.92 -10.87
N LEU A 806 -37.10 26.69 -9.55
CA LEU A 806 -38.19 25.91 -8.95
C LEU A 806 -39.53 26.60 -9.17
N ASN A 807 -39.60 27.91 -8.92
CA ASN A 807 -40.82 28.69 -9.15
C ASN A 807 -41.18 28.73 -10.64
N THR A 808 -40.21 28.83 -11.55
CA THR A 808 -40.47 28.73 -13.00
C THR A 808 -41.15 27.41 -13.35
N ALA A 809 -40.63 26.29 -12.82
CA ALA A 809 -41.21 24.98 -13.03
C ALA A 809 -42.65 24.91 -12.47
N LEU A 810 -42.87 25.38 -11.24
CA LEU A 810 -44.21 25.43 -10.63
C LEU A 810 -45.18 26.30 -11.46
N LEU A 811 -44.73 27.43 -11.99
CA LEU A 811 -45.52 28.29 -12.87
C LEU A 811 -45.88 27.60 -14.19
N CYS A 812 -44.96 26.84 -14.78
CA CYS A 812 -45.28 26.00 -15.95
C CYS A 812 -46.36 24.98 -15.59
N LEU A 813 -46.23 24.29 -14.46
CA LEU A 813 -47.21 23.28 -14.04
C LEU A 813 -48.61 23.88 -13.81
N LEU A 814 -48.70 25.02 -13.13
CA LEU A 814 -49.97 25.73 -12.94
C LEU A 814 -50.56 26.25 -14.25
N CYS A 815 -49.70 26.76 -15.14
CA CYS A 815 -50.12 27.22 -16.46
C CYS A 815 -50.75 26.08 -17.28
N GLU A 816 -50.23 24.87 -17.14
CA GLU A 816 -50.78 23.66 -17.77
C GLU A 816 -52.11 23.24 -17.13
N GLU A 817 -52.19 23.21 -15.80
CA GLU A 817 -53.36 22.74 -15.05
C GLU A 817 -54.56 23.70 -15.13
N PHE A 818 -54.30 25.02 -15.08
CA PHE A 818 -55.32 26.07 -15.03
C PHE A 818 -55.45 26.83 -16.37
N GLU A 819 -55.09 26.19 -17.48
CA GLU A 819 -55.18 26.72 -18.85
C GLU A 819 -54.62 28.14 -19.02
N GLY A 820 -53.49 28.42 -18.37
CA GLY A 820 -52.76 29.68 -18.42
C GLY A 820 -53.24 30.77 -17.47
N THR A 821 -54.02 30.41 -16.45
CA THR A 821 -54.22 31.25 -15.25
C THR A 821 -52.97 31.20 -14.37
N LEU A 822 -52.53 32.34 -13.85
CA LEU A 822 -51.27 32.45 -13.10
C LEU A 822 -51.46 33.21 -11.79
N PRO A 823 -50.67 32.88 -10.76
CA PRO A 823 -50.74 33.55 -9.47
C PRO A 823 -50.25 35.00 -9.55
N GLU A 824 -50.83 35.87 -8.73
CA GLU A 824 -50.42 37.28 -8.64
C GLU A 824 -49.26 37.50 -7.67
N SER A 825 -48.92 36.51 -6.82
CA SER A 825 -47.86 36.59 -5.82
C SER A 825 -47.23 35.24 -5.53
N ARG A 826 -46.04 35.24 -4.90
CA ARG A 826 -45.38 34.00 -4.46
C ARG A 826 -46.23 33.22 -3.45
N ALA A 827 -46.97 33.89 -2.57
CA ALA A 827 -47.87 33.21 -1.64
C ALA A 827 -49.02 32.52 -2.39
N GLN A 828 -49.61 33.22 -3.37
CA GLN A 828 -50.66 32.66 -4.21
C GLN A 828 -50.15 31.48 -5.04
N LEU A 829 -48.91 31.54 -5.56
CA LEU A 829 -48.26 30.41 -6.24
C LEU A 829 -48.31 29.14 -5.38
N TYR A 830 -47.90 29.21 -4.12
CA TYR A 830 -47.92 28.03 -3.24
C TYR A 830 -49.35 27.60 -2.85
N LEU A 831 -50.30 28.53 -2.73
CA LEU A 831 -51.72 28.19 -2.49
C LEU A 831 -52.34 27.47 -3.70
N ASP A 832 -52.11 27.98 -4.91
CA ASP A 832 -52.57 27.38 -6.16
C ASP A 832 -51.92 26.00 -6.37
N MET A 833 -50.66 25.82 -5.93
CA MET A 833 -50.00 24.51 -5.93
C MET A 833 -50.67 23.51 -4.98
N VAL A 834 -51.13 23.94 -3.79
CA VAL A 834 -51.90 23.07 -2.89
C VAL A 834 -53.18 22.59 -3.57
N GLU A 835 -53.89 23.50 -4.24
CA GLU A 835 -55.08 23.14 -5.01
C GLU A 835 -54.75 22.19 -6.17
N CYS A 836 -53.67 22.46 -6.92
CA CYS A 836 -53.19 21.62 -8.01
C CYS A 836 -52.94 20.17 -7.56
N VAL A 837 -52.23 19.98 -6.44
CA VAL A 837 -51.95 18.64 -5.87
C VAL A 837 -53.26 17.93 -5.50
N LEU A 838 -54.21 18.63 -4.88
CA LEU A 838 -55.52 18.07 -4.49
C LEU A 838 -56.37 17.68 -5.71
N ARG A 839 -56.40 18.51 -6.77
CA ARG A 839 -57.10 18.21 -8.03
C ARG A 839 -56.57 16.92 -8.65
N ARG A 840 -55.23 16.80 -8.73
CA ARG A 840 -54.57 15.60 -9.28
C ARG A 840 -54.81 14.36 -8.44
N TYR A 841 -54.77 14.48 -7.11
CA TYR A 841 -55.12 13.38 -6.21
C TYR A 841 -56.52 12.83 -6.52
N ARG A 842 -57.52 13.71 -6.65
CA ARG A 842 -58.91 13.31 -6.95
C ARG A 842 -59.04 12.65 -8.31
N LYS A 843 -58.39 13.21 -9.34
CA LYS A 843 -58.34 12.64 -10.69
C LYS A 843 -57.78 11.23 -10.67
N ARG A 844 -56.67 11.01 -9.97
CA ARG A 844 -56.03 9.69 -9.79
C ARG A 844 -56.93 8.68 -9.05
N LYS A 845 -57.72 9.15 -8.08
CA LYS A 845 -58.68 8.31 -7.33
C LYS A 845 -60.04 8.15 -8.04
N GLY A 846 -60.24 8.75 -9.22
CA GLY A 846 -61.51 8.71 -9.96
C GLY A 846 -62.67 9.40 -9.24
N LEU A 847 -62.38 10.37 -8.36
CA LEU A 847 -63.39 11.11 -7.61
C LEU A 847 -63.99 12.22 -8.47
N LEU A 848 -65.32 12.40 -8.40
CA LEU A 848 -66.04 13.46 -9.14
C LEU A 848 -65.52 14.85 -8.79
N GLU A 849 -65.52 15.77 -9.77
CA GLU A 849 -65.25 17.19 -9.52
C GLU A 849 -66.30 17.76 -8.58
N THR A 850 -65.86 18.52 -7.57
CA THR A 850 -66.74 19.13 -6.56
C THR A 850 -66.76 20.62 -6.80
N ILE A 851 -67.91 21.27 -6.57
CA ILE A 851 -68.06 22.74 -6.71
C ILE A 851 -67.43 23.47 -5.53
N GLU A 852 -67.21 22.78 -4.40
CA GLU A 852 -66.57 23.33 -3.20
C GLU A 852 -65.05 23.46 -3.36
N ASP A 853 -64.49 24.53 -2.79
CA ASP A 853 -63.05 24.75 -2.65
C ASP A 853 -62.39 23.54 -1.96
N LEU A 854 -61.51 22.85 -2.70
CA LEU A 854 -60.82 21.65 -2.25
C LEU A 854 -59.99 21.89 -0.99
N THR A 855 -59.46 23.09 -0.82
CA THR A 855 -58.67 23.49 0.36
C THR A 855 -59.55 23.50 1.61
N ASN A 856 -60.81 23.93 1.48
CA ASN A 856 -61.77 23.90 2.59
C ASN A 856 -62.25 22.47 2.87
N TYR A 857 -62.49 21.68 1.83
CA TYR A 857 -62.93 20.29 1.96
C TYR A 857 -61.89 19.43 2.70
N TYR A 858 -60.60 19.57 2.38
CA TYR A 858 -59.49 18.82 3.00
C TYR A 858 -58.80 19.56 4.15
N LYS A 859 -59.41 20.63 4.68
CA LYS A 859 -58.83 21.49 5.72
C LYS A 859 -58.34 20.72 6.97
N PRO A 860 -59.06 19.72 7.51
CA PRO A 860 -58.57 18.94 8.65
C PRO A 860 -57.25 18.22 8.37
N GLN A 861 -57.12 17.63 7.17
CA GLN A 861 -55.93 16.91 6.73
C GLN A 861 -54.77 17.88 6.48
N LEU A 862 -55.02 19.00 5.80
CA LEU A 862 -54.01 20.04 5.55
C LEU A 862 -53.48 20.64 6.85
N ASN A 863 -54.36 20.91 7.84
CA ASN A 863 -53.94 21.39 9.15
C ASN A 863 -53.04 20.38 9.88
N HIS A 864 -53.36 19.08 9.77
CA HIS A 864 -52.52 18.04 10.36
C HIS A 864 -51.15 17.98 9.69
N LEU A 865 -51.11 18.00 8.35
CA LEU A 865 -49.86 18.05 7.58
C LEU A 865 -49.03 19.29 7.92
N GLY A 866 -49.66 20.46 8.00
CA GLY A 866 -49.01 21.70 8.41
C GLY A 866 -48.42 21.64 9.81
N LYS A 867 -49.11 20.98 10.75
CA LYS A 867 -48.57 20.73 12.10
C LYS A 867 -47.34 19.82 12.07
N VAL A 868 -47.36 18.76 11.27
CA VAL A 868 -46.20 17.86 11.11
C VAL A 868 -45.01 18.62 10.50
N ALA A 869 -45.23 19.38 9.43
CA ALA A 869 -44.19 20.18 8.80
C ALA A 869 -43.62 21.25 9.74
N LEU A 870 -44.47 21.95 10.50
CA LEU A 870 -44.03 22.94 11.49
C LEU A 870 -43.18 22.31 12.59
N ASN A 871 -43.60 21.17 13.15
CA ASN A 871 -42.82 20.46 14.15
C ASN A 871 -41.49 19.98 13.58
N GLY A 872 -41.48 19.43 12.36
CA GLY A 872 -40.23 19.03 11.70
C GLY A 872 -39.25 20.18 11.53
N LEU A 873 -39.73 21.38 11.15
CA LEU A 873 -38.89 22.57 11.06
C LEU A 873 -38.33 23.03 12.41
N LEU A 874 -39.10 22.90 13.49
CA LEU A 874 -38.66 23.25 14.84
C LEU A 874 -37.62 22.26 15.39
N ASP A 875 -37.75 20.98 15.02
CA ASP A 875 -36.89 19.88 15.47
C ASP A 875 -35.71 19.61 14.52
N ASP A 876 -35.54 20.42 13.47
CA ASP A 876 -34.56 20.23 12.38
C ASP A 876 -34.65 18.83 11.72
N LYS A 877 -35.87 18.30 11.63
CA LYS A 877 -36.22 16.99 11.08
C LYS A 877 -37.00 17.18 9.78
N LEU A 878 -36.36 16.87 8.66
CA LEU A 878 -36.95 16.97 7.31
C LEU A 878 -37.56 15.64 6.82
N ASP A 879 -37.22 14.52 7.44
CA ASP A 879 -37.71 13.18 7.10
C ASP A 879 -38.61 12.63 8.22
N PHE A 880 -39.72 12.00 7.86
CA PHE A 880 -40.71 11.48 8.80
C PHE A 880 -40.92 9.98 8.59
N ASN A 881 -41.07 9.23 9.69
CA ASN A 881 -41.46 7.83 9.56
C ASN A 881 -42.92 7.74 9.13
N VAL A 882 -43.25 6.81 8.23
CA VAL A 882 -44.63 6.56 7.78
C VAL A 882 -45.56 6.24 8.97
N SER A 883 -45.05 5.66 10.05
CA SER A 883 -45.81 5.41 11.28
C SER A 883 -46.22 6.68 12.04
N GLU A 884 -45.49 7.80 11.84
CA GLU A 884 -45.79 9.11 12.44
C GLU A 884 -46.88 9.87 11.64
N LEU A 885 -47.24 9.37 10.46
CA LEU A 885 -48.15 10.01 9.51
C LEU A 885 -49.49 9.24 9.40
N ARG A 886 -50.60 9.97 9.24
CA ARG A 886 -51.87 9.33 8.86
C ARG A 886 -51.78 8.78 7.43
N LYS A 887 -52.28 7.56 7.20
CA LYS A 887 -52.31 6.91 5.87
C LYS A 887 -52.92 7.81 4.79
N ASP A 888 -53.99 8.53 5.14
CA ASP A 888 -54.70 9.42 4.20
C ASP A 888 -53.80 10.56 3.68
N LEU A 889 -52.81 11.00 4.48
CA LEU A 889 -51.89 12.07 4.10
C LEU A 889 -50.83 11.61 3.09
N THR A 890 -50.40 10.35 3.19
CA THR A 890 -49.39 9.80 2.28
C THR A 890 -49.92 9.64 0.84
N GLU A 891 -51.24 9.61 0.66
CA GLU A 891 -51.83 9.46 -0.67
C GLU A 891 -52.05 10.77 -1.43
N PHE A 892 -52.05 11.93 -0.76
CA PHE A 892 -52.33 13.21 -1.42
C PHE A 892 -51.25 13.64 -2.41
N GLY A 893 -50.00 13.19 -2.22
CA GLY A 893 -48.86 13.66 -3.01
C GLY A 893 -48.23 14.95 -2.49
N PHE A 894 -48.41 15.30 -1.21
CA PHE A 894 -47.60 16.35 -0.57
C PHE A 894 -46.28 15.84 0.00
N LEU A 895 -46.12 14.51 0.06
CA LEU A 895 -44.96 13.82 0.59
C LEU A 895 -44.39 12.93 -0.49
N SER A 896 -43.06 12.90 -0.59
CA SER A 896 -42.33 11.92 -1.39
C SER A 896 -41.83 10.79 -0.49
N VAL A 897 -42.06 9.55 -0.87
CA VAL A 897 -41.51 8.38 -0.17
C VAL A 897 -40.07 8.20 -0.63
N GLN A 898 -39.12 8.25 0.29
CA GLN A 898 -37.76 7.79 0.01
C GLN A 898 -37.72 6.25 0.15
N PRO A 899 -37.16 5.53 -0.84
CA PRO A 899 -37.08 4.07 -0.83
C PRO A 899 -36.09 3.51 0.18
#